data_AF-A0A836QDU3-F1
#
_entry.id   AF-A0A836QDU3-F1
#
_cell.length_a   1.000
_cell.length_b   1.000
_cell.length_c   1.000
_cell.angle_alpha   90.00
_cell.angle_beta   90.00
_cell.angle_gamma   90.00
#
_symmetry.space_group_name_H-M   'P 1'
#
loop_
_entity.id
_entity.type
_entity.pdbx_description
1 polymer ?
#
loop_
_entity_poly.entity_id
_entity_poly.type
_entity_poly.pdbx_seq_one_letter_code
_entity_poly.pdbx_strand_id
1 'polypeptide(L)'
;MRFSKLEKNTSGQESILPYKMKKNNIHFKCFVILLSLFLASCSILGSSRERGIAAVQPPPEAPLLAEVLMHLQLDYVEPEKLDPESLLQGALTELGRMIPEVTVVPELQDKTLGPVLNISFKTEKTLLPVSKIAGLYDLHIALQMLMKRLLEMNPQLTQLKIEQMFVRGILNQLDAYSVLLPQEIYNEFNINIGGQFAGVGLVVGTRDDQLTVIAPMDGSPAALAGMKPLDRIVAVDGEKTEHMTLDEILHRLRGNIGTPVTLSVLRKGHAKALQFELLREDIQVESVETYDLSSSKQTVSYVRIKNFQIDTSRELKNKLGSLNMVDGVILDLRNNPGGLLEEAIRVSDLFLPGKKRIVSTKGTVVSSVHDAKQFFAAEHLLNIPLVLLINRGSASAAEIVAAALKQNERAIVIGEQSFGKGTVQTLWDLKDGSGLKLTIGEYLTPSGRSIHNIGVMPNLRLIPVTVPELKNGETELGRQEIFTTEKRFGLLSDFDAENRVNDLDELSISYLSHTPILNEDSEIIDNNLKIEKLKADIFVKTAEQLLSQWNPKNTNSVIQKISREAEQKESEIITEALSKHGIDWSLNPFIKSATPEMLILTWSAEMISTDLLRVKVNLRNSGKIDAQRLIAVTRASNGILDSLEFPIGKLVSEENTSRTIDVKIPAGMMEEQEPVEILLFDHNLKKLKSVRRQLHFSPKRNHSFWLRMKIFDNGRFGSRGNGDGRVQTGETIALAFKIENKSKSTVPELLLKLRGTEGAFRINRGKLLLKNLEPHKKQKDYFLFKSLMDSGTLGKISLEMVDIKAGTPGIVYLWNLNNMFPEQKLVTPELLGVSWQDKDGNYVESETDLSSLILQGNVSNVNDVRDVYVYLNNKKVFYSLNRNSGQQDKNTEFHFQTEVNLDTGNNQISIFSRSRSGFTSERRLRIFRKQ
;
A
#
# COMPACT_ATOMS: atom_id res chain seq x y z
N MET A 1 52.32 -7.41 43.84
CA MET A 1 52.81 -8.56 44.65
C MET A 1 52.02 -9.77 44.19
N ARG A 2 52.61 -10.71 43.43
CA ARG A 2 53.36 -11.90 43.89
C ARG A 2 52.54 -12.90 44.72
N PHE A 3 52.13 -13.98 44.03
CA PHE A 3 52.01 -15.38 44.48
C PHE A 3 50.90 -15.70 45.51
N SER A 4 50.37 -16.92 45.65
CA SER A 4 50.83 -18.31 45.33
C SER A 4 49.63 -19.26 45.53
N LYS A 5 49.57 -20.56 45.16
CA LYS A 5 50.32 -21.51 44.29
C LYS A 5 49.40 -22.77 44.14
N LEU A 6 49.38 -23.49 43.01
CA LEU A 6 50.00 -24.84 42.76
C LEU A 6 49.65 -25.93 43.84
N GLU A 7 49.44 -27.21 43.55
CA GLU A 7 49.92 -28.15 42.51
C GLU A 7 49.01 -29.43 42.53
N LYS A 8 49.07 -30.49 41.70
CA LYS A 8 50.27 -31.20 41.17
C LYS A 8 49.94 -32.27 40.08
N ASN A 9 50.82 -32.36 39.07
CA ASN A 9 51.32 -33.56 38.31
C ASN A 9 50.34 -34.57 37.65
N THR A 10 50.62 -35.21 36.49
CA THR A 10 51.74 -35.27 35.48
C THR A 10 51.16 -35.92 34.20
N SER A 11 51.74 -36.03 32.99
CA SER A 11 53.01 -35.68 32.28
C SER A 11 52.72 -35.81 30.76
N GLY A 12 53.57 -35.53 29.75
CA GLY A 12 54.98 -35.12 29.61
C GLY A 12 55.31 -34.84 28.11
N GLN A 13 56.59 -34.66 27.77
CA GLN A 13 57.17 -34.37 26.42
C GLN A 13 57.01 -32.94 25.82
N GLU A 14 58.06 -32.12 26.03
CA GLU A 14 58.95 -31.46 25.04
C GLU A 14 58.44 -30.96 23.65
N SER A 15 58.92 -29.86 23.05
CA SER A 15 59.71 -28.69 23.53
C SER A 15 59.78 -27.53 22.48
N ILE A 16 59.89 -26.27 22.96
CA ILE A 16 60.57 -25.07 22.35
C ILE A 16 60.05 -24.41 21.02
N LEU A 17 59.32 -23.28 21.17
CA LEU A 17 59.47 -21.89 20.61
C LEU A 17 60.30 -21.59 19.31
N PRO A 18 60.13 -20.40 18.64
CA PRO A 18 58.93 -19.56 18.38
C PRO A 18 58.90 -18.93 16.94
N TYR A 19 58.07 -17.88 16.75
CA TYR A 19 58.20 -16.78 15.76
C TYR A 19 57.66 -16.97 14.31
N LYS A 20 56.78 -16.05 13.87
CA LYS A 20 57.04 -14.97 12.87
C LYS A 20 55.80 -14.64 11.99
N MET A 21 55.33 -13.38 12.03
CA MET A 21 54.37 -12.87 11.04
C MET A 21 54.99 -12.84 9.63
N LYS A 22 54.23 -13.21 8.60
CA LYS A 22 54.40 -12.64 7.25
C LYS A 22 53.12 -12.72 6.41
N LYS A 23 52.97 -11.72 5.55
CA LYS A 23 51.87 -11.49 4.59
C LYS A 23 51.63 -12.68 3.65
N ASN A 24 50.40 -12.83 3.16
CA ASN A 24 50.13 -12.91 1.72
C ASN A 24 48.66 -12.60 1.35
N ASN A 25 48.35 -11.31 1.19
CA ASN A 25 47.23 -10.88 0.36
C ASN A 25 47.62 -11.06 -1.11
N ILE A 26 47.00 -12.00 -1.84
CA ILE A 26 47.04 -12.05 -3.32
C ILE A 26 45.90 -12.90 -3.93
N HIS A 27 45.39 -13.94 -3.26
CA HIS A 27 44.46 -14.88 -3.91
C HIS A 27 43.05 -14.34 -4.25
N PHE A 28 42.59 -13.25 -3.64
CA PHE A 28 41.22 -12.74 -3.90
C PHE A 28 41.08 -11.96 -5.22
N LYS A 29 42.18 -11.41 -5.78
CA LYS A 29 42.13 -10.66 -7.06
C LYS A 29 42.28 -11.53 -8.31
N CYS A 30 42.81 -12.75 -8.18
CA CYS A 30 42.97 -13.64 -9.35
C CYS A 30 41.65 -14.33 -9.74
N PHE A 31 40.74 -14.59 -8.80
CA PHE A 31 39.49 -15.30 -9.10
C PHE A 31 38.51 -14.45 -9.92
N VAL A 32 38.43 -13.15 -9.64
CA VAL A 32 37.58 -12.19 -10.37
C VAL A 32 38.04 -11.97 -11.82
N ILE A 33 39.36 -12.04 -12.08
CA ILE A 33 39.92 -11.86 -13.43
C ILE A 33 39.76 -13.13 -14.30
N LEU A 34 39.81 -14.32 -13.68
CA LEU A 34 39.64 -15.60 -14.38
C LEU A 34 38.21 -15.80 -14.92
N LEU A 35 37.19 -15.32 -14.22
CA LEU A 35 35.80 -15.40 -14.69
C LEU A 35 35.54 -14.48 -15.90
N SER A 36 36.19 -13.31 -15.96
CA SER A 36 36.09 -12.41 -17.12
C SER A 36 36.88 -12.88 -18.35
N LEU A 37 37.98 -13.63 -18.17
CA LEU A 37 38.79 -14.11 -19.30
C LEU A 37 38.21 -15.36 -19.96
N PHE A 38 37.53 -16.24 -19.21
CA PHE A 38 36.92 -17.46 -19.79
C PHE A 38 35.74 -17.17 -20.73
N LEU A 39 35.16 -15.97 -20.68
CA LEU A 39 34.11 -15.51 -21.59
C LEU A 39 34.66 -14.83 -22.86
N ALA A 40 35.97 -14.61 -22.97
CA ALA A 40 36.57 -13.82 -24.06
C ALA A 40 37.49 -14.61 -25.01
N SER A 41 37.88 -15.85 -24.68
CA SER A 41 38.89 -16.62 -25.44
C SER A 41 38.38 -17.99 -25.93
N CYS A 42 37.47 -17.98 -26.90
CA CYS A 42 37.19 -19.15 -27.73
C CYS A 42 36.83 -18.75 -29.17
N SER A 43 37.77 -18.12 -29.85
CA SER A 43 37.70 -17.84 -31.29
C SER A 43 39.08 -18.04 -31.94
N ILE A 44 39.07 -18.53 -33.18
CA ILE A 44 40.24 -18.73 -34.08
C ILE A 44 41.13 -19.96 -33.76
N LEU A 45 40.74 -21.13 -34.31
CA LEU A 45 41.56 -21.92 -35.27
C LEU A 45 40.83 -23.22 -35.66
N GLY A 46 40.40 -23.33 -36.91
CA GLY A 46 39.65 -24.51 -37.38
C GLY A 46 38.99 -24.31 -38.74
N SER A 47 39.78 -24.24 -39.81
CA SER A 47 39.26 -24.15 -41.18
C SER A 47 38.80 -25.51 -41.71
N SER A 48 37.50 -25.71 -41.96
CA SER A 48 36.98 -26.22 -43.25
C SER A 48 35.47 -26.48 -43.28
N ARG A 49 34.90 -26.24 -44.47
CA ARG A 49 33.59 -26.67 -45.01
C ARG A 49 32.31 -26.11 -44.39
N GLU A 50 31.68 -25.26 -45.19
CA GLU A 50 30.31 -24.78 -45.09
C GLU A 50 29.28 -25.92 -45.09
N ARG A 51 28.32 -25.86 -44.15
CA ARG A 51 26.88 -26.02 -44.43
C ARG A 51 26.11 -25.06 -43.54
N GLY A 52 25.13 -24.37 -44.13
CA GLY A 52 24.40 -23.30 -43.43
C GLY A 52 23.59 -23.83 -42.25
N ILE A 53 23.99 -23.43 -41.04
CA ILE A 53 23.15 -23.41 -39.85
C ILE A 53 22.99 -21.93 -39.51
N ALA A 54 21.75 -21.45 -39.40
CA ALA A 54 21.49 -20.07 -39.01
C ALA A 54 22.08 -19.82 -37.62
N ALA A 55 22.97 -18.83 -37.51
CA ALA A 55 23.61 -18.49 -36.24
C ALA A 55 22.54 -18.09 -35.22
N VAL A 56 22.35 -18.92 -34.19
CA VAL A 56 21.50 -18.60 -33.06
C VAL A 56 22.13 -17.42 -32.34
N GLN A 57 21.59 -16.22 -32.55
CA GLN A 57 22.00 -15.05 -31.77
C GLN A 57 21.86 -15.40 -30.28
N PRO A 58 22.86 -15.09 -29.43
CA PRO A 58 22.75 -15.31 -28.00
C PRO A 58 21.48 -14.62 -27.44
N PRO A 59 20.95 -15.09 -26.32
CA PRO A 59 19.87 -14.35 -25.64
C PRO A 59 20.35 -12.93 -25.32
N PRO A 60 19.45 -11.92 -25.34
CA PRO A 60 19.77 -10.60 -24.84
C PRO A 60 20.20 -10.69 -23.38
N GLU A 61 21.30 -10.04 -23.02
CA GLU A 61 21.76 -9.96 -21.64
C GLU A 61 20.65 -9.35 -20.78
N ALA A 62 20.30 -9.99 -19.67
CA ALA A 62 19.33 -9.48 -18.71
C ALA A 62 20.05 -9.05 -17.41
N PRO A 63 20.82 -7.94 -17.42
CA PRO A 63 21.72 -7.58 -16.34
C PRO A 63 21.00 -7.26 -15.02
N LEU A 64 19.83 -6.63 -15.07
CA LEU A 64 19.03 -6.32 -13.88
C LEU A 64 18.48 -7.61 -13.28
N LEU A 65 17.93 -8.50 -14.10
CA LEU A 65 17.45 -9.80 -13.65
C LEU A 65 18.59 -10.65 -13.06
N ALA A 66 19.77 -10.64 -13.66
CA ALA A 66 20.94 -11.37 -13.15
C ALA A 66 21.41 -10.84 -11.79
N GLU A 67 21.51 -9.50 -11.66
CA GLU A 67 21.92 -8.83 -10.43
C GLU A 67 20.93 -9.12 -9.28
N VAL A 68 19.63 -9.02 -9.53
CA VAL A 68 18.61 -9.33 -8.52
C VAL A 68 18.64 -10.82 -8.13
N LEU A 69 18.69 -11.75 -9.09
CA LEU A 69 18.74 -13.19 -8.78
C LEU A 69 19.99 -13.58 -7.97
N MET A 70 21.12 -12.90 -8.19
CA MET A 70 22.34 -13.05 -7.38
C MET A 70 22.10 -12.62 -5.92
N HIS A 71 21.47 -11.46 -5.69
CA HIS A 71 21.13 -11.00 -4.33
C HIS A 71 20.11 -11.91 -3.65
N LEU A 72 19.13 -12.45 -4.39
CA LEU A 72 18.22 -13.46 -3.85
C LEU A 72 18.99 -14.71 -3.39
N GLN A 73 19.88 -15.24 -4.23
CA GLN A 73 20.62 -16.47 -3.92
C GLN A 73 21.54 -16.33 -2.70
N LEU A 74 22.16 -15.16 -2.52
CA LEU A 74 23.15 -14.93 -1.47
C LEU A 74 22.50 -14.49 -0.15
N ASP A 75 21.54 -13.56 -0.21
CA ASP A 75 21.19 -12.74 0.94
C ASP A 75 19.72 -12.84 1.36
N TYR A 76 18.82 -13.45 0.58
CA TYR A 76 17.40 -13.54 0.94
C TYR A 76 17.14 -14.50 2.12
N VAL A 77 16.41 -14.03 3.14
CA VAL A 77 16.24 -14.67 4.46
C VAL A 77 15.78 -16.13 4.47
N GLU A 78 14.89 -16.52 3.55
CA GLU A 78 14.23 -17.83 3.50
C GLU A 78 14.61 -18.53 2.19
N PRO A 79 15.78 -19.18 2.11
CA PRO A 79 16.27 -19.82 0.87
C PRO A 79 15.32 -20.90 0.35
N GLU A 80 14.50 -21.51 1.21
CA GLU A 80 13.45 -22.46 0.85
C GLU A 80 12.30 -21.86 0.02
N LYS A 81 12.11 -20.53 0.03
CA LYS A 81 11.17 -19.82 -0.86
C LYS A 81 11.76 -19.50 -2.23
N LEU A 82 13.05 -19.73 -2.46
CA LEU A 82 13.70 -19.52 -3.76
C LEU A 82 13.42 -20.67 -4.75
N ASP A 83 12.21 -21.22 -4.70
CA ASP A 83 11.74 -22.28 -5.57
C ASP A 83 11.58 -21.77 -7.01
N PRO A 84 12.34 -22.28 -8.00
CA PRO A 84 12.33 -21.72 -9.35
C PRO A 84 10.98 -21.80 -10.06
N GLU A 85 10.14 -22.78 -9.75
CA GLU A 85 8.80 -22.92 -10.34
C GLU A 85 7.84 -21.84 -9.82
N SER A 86 7.81 -21.61 -8.49
CA SER A 86 7.08 -20.51 -7.87
C SER A 86 7.54 -19.14 -8.39
N LEU A 87 8.85 -18.89 -8.42
CA LEU A 87 9.39 -17.61 -8.91
C LEU A 87 9.06 -17.38 -10.40
N LEU A 88 9.08 -18.42 -11.23
CA LEU A 88 8.60 -18.35 -12.61
C LEU A 88 7.11 -18.02 -12.68
N GLN A 89 6.28 -18.69 -11.87
CA GLN A 89 4.83 -18.41 -11.82
C GLN A 89 4.57 -16.95 -11.43
N GLY A 90 5.34 -16.39 -10.50
CA GLY A 90 5.32 -14.97 -10.13
C GLY A 90 5.65 -14.05 -11.30
N ALA A 91 6.80 -14.24 -11.95
CA ALA A 91 7.23 -13.48 -13.12
C ALA A 91 6.19 -13.50 -14.25
N LEU A 92 5.60 -14.67 -14.51
CA LEU A 92 4.61 -14.87 -15.56
C LEU A 92 3.22 -14.31 -15.21
N THR A 93 2.84 -14.33 -13.93
CA THR A 93 1.61 -13.69 -13.45
C THR A 93 1.69 -12.17 -13.62
N GLU A 94 2.81 -11.56 -13.23
CA GLU A 94 3.04 -10.11 -13.41
C GLU A 94 3.13 -9.73 -14.89
N LEU A 95 3.78 -10.55 -15.72
CA LEU A 95 3.78 -10.40 -17.18
C LEU A 95 2.36 -10.41 -17.76
N GLY A 96 1.54 -11.40 -17.41
CA GLY A 96 0.16 -11.54 -17.90
C GLY A 96 -0.76 -10.43 -17.40
N ARG A 97 -0.54 -9.91 -16.18
CA ARG A 97 -1.25 -8.76 -15.61
C ARG A 97 -0.94 -7.46 -16.37
N MET A 98 0.33 -7.24 -16.69
CA MET A 98 0.80 -6.02 -17.35
C MET A 98 0.64 -6.03 -18.88
N ILE A 99 0.51 -7.20 -19.50
CA ILE A 99 0.28 -7.36 -20.95
C ILE A 99 -0.99 -8.20 -21.18
N PRO A 100 -2.15 -7.57 -21.47
CA PRO A 100 -3.41 -8.27 -21.68
C PRO A 100 -3.36 -9.38 -22.73
N GLU A 101 -2.56 -9.20 -23.79
CA GLU A 101 -2.38 -10.16 -24.88
C GLU A 101 -1.56 -11.40 -24.51
N VAL A 102 -0.82 -11.39 -23.39
CA VAL A 102 -0.06 -12.55 -22.90
C VAL A 102 -0.95 -13.41 -22.03
N THR A 103 -1.14 -14.68 -22.42
CA THR A 103 -1.82 -15.67 -21.57
C THR A 103 -0.91 -16.85 -21.33
N VAL A 104 -0.81 -17.26 -20.07
CA VAL A 104 0.06 -18.33 -19.58
C VAL A 104 -0.84 -19.46 -19.12
N VAL A 105 -0.90 -20.53 -19.90
CA VAL A 105 -1.76 -21.69 -19.61
C VAL A 105 -0.87 -22.90 -19.31
N PRO A 106 -1.07 -23.60 -18.18
CA PRO A 106 -0.45 -24.90 -17.95
C PRO A 106 -0.99 -25.91 -18.98
N GLU A 107 -0.11 -26.53 -19.76
CA GLU A 107 -0.52 -27.53 -20.76
C GLU A 107 -0.11 -28.93 -20.25
N LEU A 108 -1.11 -29.82 -20.11
CA LEU A 108 -0.92 -31.13 -19.49
C LEU A 108 -0.28 -32.13 -20.46
N GLN A 109 0.88 -32.66 -20.05
CA GLN A 109 1.53 -33.88 -20.55
C GLN A 109 1.82 -33.96 -22.06
N ASP A 110 2.95 -33.39 -22.47
CA ASP A 110 3.84 -34.14 -23.36
C ASP A 110 4.70 -35.09 -22.50
N LYS A 111 4.60 -36.40 -22.76
CA LYS A 111 5.35 -37.45 -22.03
C LYS A 111 6.86 -37.31 -22.13
N THR A 112 7.37 -36.46 -23.03
CA THR A 112 8.81 -36.25 -23.26
C THR A 112 9.37 -34.96 -22.65
N LEU A 113 8.51 -33.99 -22.28
CA LEU A 113 8.92 -32.64 -21.86
C LEU A 113 8.49 -32.25 -20.45
N GLY A 114 7.60 -33.00 -19.79
CA GLY A 114 7.08 -32.65 -18.46
C GLY A 114 6.14 -31.44 -18.49
N PRO A 115 5.89 -30.75 -17.35
CA PRO A 115 5.09 -29.53 -17.34
C PRO A 115 5.67 -28.46 -18.26
N VAL A 116 4.82 -27.93 -19.14
CA VAL A 116 5.11 -26.84 -20.08
C VAL A 116 4.09 -25.72 -19.90
N LEU A 117 4.57 -24.49 -19.89
CA LEU A 117 3.70 -23.32 -19.90
C LEU A 117 3.54 -22.85 -21.34
N ASN A 118 2.29 -22.84 -21.82
CA ASN A 118 1.94 -22.28 -23.11
C ASN A 118 1.77 -20.77 -22.95
N ILE A 119 2.77 -20.03 -23.40
CA ILE A 119 2.77 -18.57 -23.40
C ILE A 119 2.28 -18.13 -24.78
N SER A 120 1.02 -17.73 -24.84
CA SER A 120 0.39 -17.26 -26.06
C SER A 120 0.40 -15.73 -26.12
N PHE A 121 0.75 -15.19 -27.29
CA PHE A 121 0.64 -13.78 -27.62
C PHE A 121 -0.09 -13.63 -28.95
N LYS A 122 -1.36 -13.20 -28.91
CA LYS A 122 -2.29 -13.11 -30.04
C LYS A 122 -2.54 -14.47 -30.75
N THR A 123 -1.67 -14.83 -31.69
CA THR A 123 -1.73 -16.04 -32.53
C THR A 123 -0.47 -16.91 -32.40
N GLU A 124 0.60 -16.35 -31.85
CA GLU A 124 1.86 -17.05 -31.64
C GLU A 124 1.86 -17.72 -30.27
N LYS A 125 2.48 -18.90 -30.21
CA LYS A 125 2.64 -19.71 -28.98
C LYS A 125 4.11 -19.99 -28.77
N THR A 126 4.61 -19.70 -27.58
CA THR A 126 5.91 -20.15 -27.09
C THR A 126 5.68 -21.17 -25.98
N LEU A 127 6.27 -22.35 -26.09
CA LEU A 127 6.29 -23.34 -25.01
C LEU A 127 7.52 -23.11 -24.14
N LEU A 128 7.32 -22.99 -22.83
CA LEU A 128 8.38 -22.89 -21.85
C LEU A 128 8.39 -24.16 -20.97
N PRO A 129 9.39 -25.05 -21.10
CA PRO A 129 9.51 -26.24 -20.26
C PRO A 129 9.87 -25.87 -18.82
N VAL A 130 8.99 -26.20 -17.87
CA VAL A 130 9.19 -25.95 -16.43
C VAL A 130 10.09 -27.03 -15.82
N SER A 131 9.95 -28.27 -16.31
CA SER A 131 10.71 -29.47 -15.89
C SER A 131 12.24 -29.37 -15.95
N LYS A 132 12.78 -28.32 -16.60
CA LYS A 132 14.22 -28.09 -16.80
C LYS A 132 14.79 -26.98 -15.92
N ILE A 133 13.99 -26.43 -15.01
CA ILE A 133 14.37 -25.29 -14.18
C ILE A 133 14.75 -25.81 -12.79
N ALA A 134 16.00 -26.23 -12.62
CA ALA A 134 16.49 -26.83 -11.37
C ALA A 134 17.05 -25.79 -10.39
N GLY A 135 17.32 -24.56 -10.84
CA GLY A 135 17.78 -23.46 -9.99
C GLY A 135 17.60 -22.08 -10.63
N LEU A 136 18.03 -21.05 -9.89
CA LEU A 136 17.90 -19.64 -10.31
C LEU A 136 18.66 -19.31 -11.61
N TYR A 137 19.71 -20.06 -11.94
CA TYR A 137 20.42 -19.94 -13.23
C TYR A 137 19.57 -20.43 -14.42
N ASP A 138 18.88 -21.56 -14.26
CA ASP A 138 17.98 -22.05 -15.31
C ASP A 138 16.76 -21.13 -15.47
N LEU A 139 16.26 -20.59 -14.35
CA LEU A 139 15.19 -19.58 -14.33
C LEU A 139 15.62 -18.32 -15.10
N HIS A 140 16.85 -17.87 -14.89
CA HIS A 140 17.42 -16.74 -15.62
C HIS A 140 17.44 -16.98 -17.13
N ILE A 141 17.90 -18.15 -17.57
CA ILE A 141 17.92 -18.53 -19.00
C ILE A 141 16.49 -18.62 -19.56
N ALA A 142 15.57 -19.25 -18.83
CA ALA A 142 14.16 -19.40 -19.23
C ALA A 142 13.49 -18.02 -19.44
N LEU A 143 13.72 -17.08 -18.53
CA LEU A 143 13.21 -15.72 -18.62
C LEU A 143 13.92 -14.90 -19.71
N GLN A 144 15.22 -15.07 -19.95
CA GLN A 144 15.92 -14.47 -21.10
C GLN A 144 15.35 -14.94 -22.44
N MET A 145 15.12 -16.25 -22.59
CA MET A 145 14.52 -16.82 -23.81
C MET A 145 13.10 -16.26 -24.04
N LEU A 146 12.30 -16.14 -22.99
CA LEU A 146 10.98 -15.52 -23.05
C LEU A 146 11.07 -14.03 -23.39
N MET A 147 11.97 -13.28 -22.76
CA MET A 147 12.20 -11.86 -23.04
C MET A 147 12.54 -11.64 -24.53
N LYS A 148 13.43 -12.46 -25.09
CA LYS A 148 13.76 -12.43 -26.52
C LYS A 148 12.51 -12.57 -27.39
N ARG A 149 11.65 -13.56 -27.11
CA ARG A 149 10.37 -13.73 -27.82
C ARG A 149 9.42 -12.55 -27.64
N LEU A 150 9.29 -11.99 -26.44
CA LEU A 150 8.43 -10.84 -26.18
C LEU A 150 8.89 -9.59 -26.94
N LEU A 151 10.20 -9.37 -27.06
CA LEU A 151 10.79 -8.28 -27.85
C LEU A 151 10.57 -8.49 -29.36
N GLU A 152 10.75 -9.73 -29.86
CA GLU A 152 10.43 -10.10 -31.24
C GLU A 152 8.94 -9.88 -31.57
N MET A 153 8.03 -10.29 -30.68
CA MET A 153 6.58 -10.21 -30.89
C MET A 153 5.97 -8.80 -30.67
N ASN A 154 6.61 -7.96 -29.87
CA ASN A 154 6.13 -6.61 -29.56
C ASN A 154 7.29 -5.60 -29.40
N PRO A 155 7.70 -4.94 -30.51
CA PRO A 155 8.80 -3.96 -30.50
C PRO A 155 8.62 -2.72 -29.60
N GLN A 156 7.44 -2.57 -28.98
CA GLN A 156 7.13 -1.49 -28.01
C GLN A 156 7.59 -1.81 -26.59
N LEU A 157 7.95 -3.06 -26.32
CA LEU A 157 8.53 -3.46 -25.05
C LEU A 157 10.02 -3.15 -25.09
N THR A 158 10.53 -2.51 -24.04
CA THR A 158 11.97 -2.39 -23.82
C THR A 158 12.45 -3.52 -22.93
N GLN A 159 13.72 -3.91 -23.09
CA GLN A 159 14.35 -4.94 -22.28
C GLN A 159 14.20 -4.67 -20.78
N LEU A 160 14.63 -3.48 -20.33
CA LEU A 160 14.53 -3.01 -18.95
C LEU A 160 13.11 -3.13 -18.40
N LYS A 161 12.08 -2.79 -19.18
CA LYS A 161 10.67 -2.88 -18.74
C LYS A 161 10.22 -4.32 -18.54
N ILE A 162 10.67 -5.26 -19.37
CA ILE A 162 10.40 -6.69 -19.19
C ILE A 162 11.16 -7.21 -17.96
N GLU A 163 12.44 -6.87 -17.78
CA GLU A 163 13.23 -7.25 -16.60
C GLU A 163 12.60 -6.75 -15.29
N GLN A 164 12.20 -5.48 -15.23
CA GLN A 164 11.51 -4.89 -14.08
C GLN A 164 10.17 -5.61 -13.78
N MET A 165 9.45 -6.07 -14.81
CA MET A 165 8.21 -6.84 -14.63
C MET A 165 8.49 -8.26 -14.11
N PHE A 166 9.51 -8.94 -14.62
CA PHE A 166 9.93 -10.25 -14.10
C PHE A 166 10.40 -10.15 -12.65
N VAL A 167 11.28 -9.20 -12.35
CA VAL A 167 11.78 -8.96 -10.99
C VAL A 167 10.64 -8.66 -10.03
N ARG A 168 9.68 -7.80 -10.38
CA ARG A 168 8.50 -7.56 -9.52
C ARG A 168 7.69 -8.84 -9.29
N GLY A 169 7.45 -9.62 -10.34
CA GLY A 169 6.73 -10.89 -10.21
C GLY A 169 7.44 -11.91 -9.32
N ILE A 170 8.76 -12.01 -9.43
CA ILE A 170 9.64 -12.85 -8.58
C ILE A 170 9.56 -12.39 -7.12
N LEU A 171 9.83 -11.11 -6.84
CA LEU A 171 9.85 -10.57 -5.48
C LEU A 171 8.49 -10.71 -4.78
N ASN A 172 7.39 -10.56 -5.52
CA ASN A 172 6.03 -10.77 -5.01
C ASN A 172 5.73 -12.21 -4.53
N GLN A 173 6.56 -13.21 -4.84
CA GLN A 173 6.43 -14.57 -4.29
C GLN A 173 7.17 -14.77 -2.95
N LEU A 174 8.05 -13.83 -2.58
CA LEU A 174 8.94 -13.95 -1.43
C LEU A 174 8.26 -13.46 -0.14
N ASP A 175 8.04 -12.15 -0.06
CA ASP A 175 7.41 -11.46 1.06
C ASP A 175 6.89 -10.07 0.63
N ALA A 176 6.17 -9.37 1.52
CA ALA A 176 5.54 -8.07 1.23
C ALA A 176 6.47 -6.83 1.35
N TYR A 177 7.74 -7.02 1.71
CA TYR A 177 8.74 -5.99 2.02
C TYR A 177 9.92 -5.97 1.05
N SER A 178 10.19 -7.10 0.40
CA SER A 178 11.18 -7.28 -0.66
C SER A 178 10.65 -6.71 -1.97
N VAL A 179 11.21 -5.58 -2.44
CA VAL A 179 10.67 -4.81 -3.56
C VAL A 179 11.77 -4.18 -4.41
N LEU A 180 11.50 -4.07 -5.71
CA LEU A 180 12.29 -3.25 -6.63
C LEU A 180 11.73 -1.82 -6.62
N LEU A 181 12.54 -0.87 -6.16
CA LEU A 181 12.25 0.56 -6.12
C LEU A 181 12.79 1.22 -7.41
N PRO A 182 11.96 1.66 -8.35
CA PRO A 182 12.40 2.48 -9.49
C PRO A 182 13.20 3.69 -9.04
N GLN A 183 14.11 4.18 -9.87
CA GLN A 183 15.06 5.26 -9.56
C GLN A 183 14.41 6.48 -8.89
N GLU A 184 13.21 6.88 -9.33
CA GLU A 184 12.48 8.01 -8.76
C GLU A 184 12.08 7.76 -7.30
N ILE A 185 11.46 6.61 -7.03
CA ILE A 185 11.02 6.18 -5.69
C ILE A 185 12.25 5.90 -4.80
N TYR A 186 13.32 5.37 -5.38
CA TYR A 186 14.57 5.08 -4.69
C TYR A 186 15.23 6.35 -4.13
N ASN A 187 15.29 7.42 -4.93
CA ASN A 187 15.82 8.71 -4.50
C ASN A 187 15.01 9.32 -3.34
N GLU A 188 13.69 9.20 -3.36
CA GLU A 188 12.84 9.69 -2.26
C GLU A 188 12.99 8.86 -0.98
N PHE A 189 13.16 7.53 -1.12
CA PHE A 189 13.43 6.65 0.00
C PHE A 189 14.75 7.01 0.72
N ASN A 190 15.81 7.30 -0.04
CA ASN A 190 17.10 7.71 0.51
C ASN A 190 17.03 9.07 1.24
N ILE A 191 16.27 10.04 0.73
CA ILE A 191 16.01 11.32 1.42
C ILE A 191 15.35 11.10 2.79
N ASN A 192 14.33 10.24 2.85
CA ASN A 192 13.59 9.98 4.08
C ASN A 192 14.45 9.32 5.18
N ILE A 193 15.40 8.45 4.79
CA ILE A 193 16.38 7.82 5.69
C ILE A 193 17.46 8.81 6.14
N GLY A 194 17.99 9.61 5.21
CA GLY A 194 19.05 10.58 5.50
C GLY A 194 18.62 11.66 6.48
N GLY A 195 17.33 12.02 6.51
CA GLY A 195 16.80 13.11 7.35
C GLY A 195 17.19 14.50 6.86
N GLN A 196 17.84 14.59 5.70
CA GLN A 196 18.32 15.83 5.10
C GLN A 196 18.14 15.79 3.58
N PHE A 197 17.89 16.94 2.97
CA PHE A 197 17.85 17.08 1.50
C PHE A 197 18.27 18.47 1.04
N ALA A 198 18.93 18.53 -0.12
CA ALA A 198 19.25 19.79 -0.77
C ALA A 198 18.00 20.43 -1.40
N GLY A 199 17.57 21.57 -0.88
CA GLY A 199 16.33 22.25 -1.29
C GLY A 199 16.10 23.56 -0.54
N VAL A 200 14.86 24.06 -0.54
CA VAL A 200 14.51 25.39 0.02
C VAL A 200 13.71 25.35 1.33
N GLY A 201 13.42 24.16 1.85
CA GLY A 201 12.68 23.95 3.11
C GLY A 201 11.26 24.53 3.09
N LEU A 202 10.44 24.05 2.15
CA LEU A 202 9.01 24.34 2.04
C LEU A 202 8.20 23.04 2.18
N VAL A 203 7.18 23.08 3.03
CA VAL A 203 6.08 22.11 3.01
C VAL A 203 4.99 22.67 2.10
N VAL A 204 4.63 21.91 1.06
CA VAL A 204 3.66 22.32 0.03
C VAL A 204 2.58 21.26 -0.15
N GLY A 205 1.37 21.70 -0.45
CA GLY A 205 0.23 20.84 -0.73
C GLY A 205 -0.72 21.46 -1.75
N THR A 206 -1.68 20.68 -2.22
CA THR A 206 -2.70 21.14 -3.17
C THR A 206 -3.96 21.56 -2.41
N ARG A 207 -4.38 22.82 -2.57
CA ARG A 207 -5.64 23.35 -2.05
C ARG A 207 -6.43 23.97 -3.20
N ASP A 208 -7.69 23.59 -3.36
CA ASP A 208 -8.57 24.07 -4.45
C ASP A 208 -7.94 23.88 -5.86
N ASP A 209 -7.31 22.71 -6.10
CA ASP A 209 -6.52 22.40 -7.31
C ASP A 209 -5.34 23.37 -7.58
N GLN A 210 -4.79 24.00 -6.54
CA GLN A 210 -3.67 24.96 -6.62
C GLN A 210 -2.54 24.62 -5.65
N LEU A 211 -1.29 24.66 -6.13
CA LEU A 211 -0.13 24.47 -5.25
C LEU A 211 -0.03 25.61 -4.25
N THR A 212 -0.02 25.26 -2.98
CA THR A 212 -0.09 26.18 -1.84
C THR A 212 0.96 25.78 -0.81
N VAL A 213 1.67 26.77 -0.27
CA VAL A 213 2.56 26.60 0.88
C VAL A 213 1.71 26.25 2.09
N ILE A 214 1.97 25.09 2.67
CA ILE A 214 1.45 24.71 3.98
C ILE A 214 2.23 25.52 5.02
N ALA A 215 3.56 25.35 5.06
CA ALA A 215 4.46 26.17 5.87
C ALA A 215 5.87 26.18 5.28
N PRO A 216 6.64 27.27 5.41
CA PRO A 216 8.09 27.18 5.37
C PRO A 216 8.59 26.45 6.62
N MET A 217 9.68 25.70 6.48
CA MET A 217 10.35 25.06 7.61
C MET A 217 11.17 26.09 8.39
N ASP A 218 11.16 26.05 9.72
CA ASP A 218 11.88 27.03 10.53
C ASP A 218 13.38 27.04 10.22
N GLY A 219 13.95 28.25 10.12
CA GLY A 219 15.36 28.46 9.74
C GLY A 219 15.70 28.22 8.27
N SER A 220 14.77 27.74 7.43
CA SER A 220 15.05 27.44 6.02
C SER A 220 15.22 28.68 5.14
N PRO A 221 15.82 28.55 3.93
CA PRO A 221 15.86 29.63 2.94
C PRO A 221 14.49 30.26 2.66
N ALA A 222 13.42 29.46 2.60
CA ALA A 222 12.07 29.97 2.37
C ALA A 222 11.49 30.72 3.58
N ALA A 223 11.78 30.28 4.81
CA ALA A 223 11.39 31.01 6.03
C ALA A 223 12.14 32.36 6.11
N LEU A 224 13.45 32.34 5.88
CA LEU A 224 14.32 33.52 5.88
C LEU A 224 13.93 34.53 4.79
N ALA A 225 13.51 34.04 3.61
CA ALA A 225 12.98 34.88 2.53
C ALA A 225 11.56 35.45 2.82
N GLY A 226 10.93 35.08 3.94
CA GLY A 226 9.63 35.60 4.33
C GLY A 226 8.45 35.03 3.53
N MET A 227 8.58 33.80 3.02
CA MET A 227 7.43 33.02 2.55
C MET A 227 6.49 32.71 3.73
N LYS A 228 5.21 32.50 3.45
CA LYS A 228 4.18 32.35 4.48
C LYS A 228 3.22 31.19 4.16
N PRO A 229 2.64 30.55 5.17
CA PRO A 229 1.47 29.68 5.01
C PRO A 229 0.38 30.34 4.15
N LEU A 230 -0.28 29.52 3.32
CA LEU A 230 -1.31 29.90 2.33
C LEU A 230 -0.80 30.72 1.13
N ASP A 231 0.51 30.90 0.96
CA ASP A 231 1.10 31.41 -0.28
C ASP A 231 0.85 30.45 -1.45
N ARG A 232 0.23 30.92 -2.54
CA ARG A 232 -0.02 30.09 -3.73
C ARG A 232 1.14 30.18 -4.71
N ILE A 233 1.87 29.10 -4.92
CA ILE A 233 3.01 29.05 -5.84
C ILE A 233 2.47 28.93 -7.27
N VAL A 234 2.61 30.00 -8.07
CA VAL A 234 2.08 30.09 -9.45
C VAL A 234 3.13 29.85 -10.54
N ALA A 235 4.42 29.99 -10.23
CA ALA A 235 5.51 29.59 -11.12
C ALA A 235 6.78 29.21 -10.37
N VAL A 236 7.58 28.33 -10.97
CA VAL A 236 8.93 27.92 -10.53
C VAL A 236 9.89 28.11 -11.71
N ASP A 237 10.94 28.90 -11.52
CA ASP A 237 11.90 29.32 -12.55
C ASP A 237 11.22 29.89 -13.81
N GLY A 238 10.17 30.68 -13.61
CA GLY A 238 9.37 31.30 -14.67
C GLY A 238 8.37 30.38 -15.37
N GLU A 239 8.42 29.05 -15.17
CA GLU A 239 7.43 28.11 -15.70
C GLU A 239 6.22 28.00 -14.76
N LYS A 240 4.98 28.09 -15.29
CA LYS A 240 3.75 28.05 -14.50
C LYS A 240 3.47 26.69 -13.88
N THR A 241 3.07 26.67 -12.61
CA THR A 241 2.72 25.43 -11.86
C THR A 241 1.39 24.80 -12.28
N GLU A 242 0.48 25.57 -12.88
CA GLU A 242 -0.88 25.15 -13.29
C GLU A 242 -0.92 23.90 -14.19
N HIS A 243 0.20 23.55 -14.85
CA HIS A 243 0.26 22.40 -15.74
C HIS A 243 1.33 21.37 -15.38
N MET A 244 2.04 21.56 -14.26
CA MET A 244 3.04 20.63 -13.73
C MET A 244 2.39 19.58 -12.83
N THR A 245 3.04 18.43 -12.62
CA THR A 245 2.72 17.56 -11.48
C THR A 245 3.37 18.06 -10.19
N LEU A 246 2.90 17.59 -9.04
CA LEU A 246 3.54 17.88 -7.75
C LEU A 246 5.01 17.42 -7.77
N ASP A 247 5.27 16.22 -8.30
CA ASP A 247 6.59 15.61 -8.41
C ASP A 247 7.55 16.44 -9.27
N GLU A 248 7.08 16.97 -10.42
CA GLU A 248 7.86 17.89 -11.26
C GLU A 248 8.22 19.19 -10.51
N ILE A 249 7.33 19.68 -9.65
CA ILE A 249 7.57 20.88 -8.84
C ILE A 249 8.55 20.57 -7.71
N LEU A 250 8.37 19.47 -6.98
CA LEU A 250 9.29 19.02 -5.93
C LEU A 250 10.70 18.77 -6.47
N HIS A 251 10.82 18.18 -7.66
CA HIS A 251 12.10 18.00 -8.35
C HIS A 251 12.79 19.33 -8.68
N ARG A 252 12.03 20.38 -9.04
CA ARG A 252 12.56 21.73 -9.28
C ARG A 252 12.93 22.47 -7.99
N LEU A 253 12.20 22.26 -6.90
CA LEU A 253 12.51 22.84 -5.58
C LEU A 253 13.78 22.21 -4.96
N ARG A 254 14.09 20.96 -5.31
CA ARG A 254 15.33 20.25 -5.00
C ARG A 254 16.42 20.55 -6.04
N GLY A 255 17.66 20.18 -5.76
CA GLY A 255 18.82 20.42 -6.63
C GLY A 255 20.10 20.69 -5.83
N ASN A 256 21.22 20.91 -6.51
CA ASN A 256 22.53 21.07 -5.86
C ASN A 256 22.56 22.25 -4.87
N ILE A 257 23.19 22.06 -3.72
CA ILE A 257 23.38 23.10 -2.69
C ILE A 257 24.07 24.34 -3.31
N GLY A 258 23.61 25.54 -2.92
CA GLY A 258 24.10 26.82 -3.42
C GLY A 258 23.51 27.26 -4.77
N THR A 259 22.71 26.42 -5.44
CA THR A 259 22.05 26.83 -6.70
C THR A 259 20.73 27.58 -6.43
N PRO A 260 20.41 28.64 -7.19
CA PRO A 260 19.19 29.41 -7.01
C PRO A 260 17.94 28.72 -7.59
N VAL A 261 16.78 29.03 -7.03
CA VAL A 261 15.45 28.75 -7.59
C VAL A 261 14.54 29.95 -7.37
N THR A 262 13.76 30.33 -8.38
CA THR A 262 12.85 31.49 -8.29
C THR A 262 11.39 31.04 -8.19
N LEU A 263 10.74 31.37 -7.09
CA LEU A 263 9.31 31.10 -6.87
C LEU A 263 8.49 32.38 -7.09
N SER A 264 7.47 32.29 -7.95
CA SER A 264 6.45 33.35 -8.07
C SER A 264 5.19 32.94 -7.31
N VAL A 265 4.70 33.81 -6.45
CA VAL A 265 3.71 33.50 -5.41
C VAL A 265 2.58 34.53 -5.37
N LEU A 266 1.33 34.07 -5.33
CA LEU A 266 0.17 34.89 -5.00
C LEU A 266 -0.14 34.79 -3.51
N ARG A 267 -0.02 35.92 -2.80
CA ARG A 267 -0.34 36.07 -1.37
C ARG A 267 -1.64 36.86 -1.20
N LYS A 268 -2.54 36.42 -0.32
CA LYS A 268 -3.79 37.14 -0.01
C LYS A 268 -3.47 38.57 0.45
N GLY A 269 -4.14 39.56 -0.15
CA GLY A 269 -3.90 40.99 0.12
C GLY A 269 -2.87 41.66 -0.80
N HIS A 270 -2.12 40.92 -1.62
CA HIS A 270 -1.22 41.47 -2.62
C HIS A 270 -1.83 41.39 -4.03
N ALA A 271 -1.82 42.52 -4.77
CA ALA A 271 -2.41 42.62 -6.10
C ALA A 271 -1.53 42.07 -7.24
N LYS A 272 -0.25 41.78 -6.97
CA LYS A 272 0.72 41.19 -7.92
C LYS A 272 1.39 39.98 -7.26
N ALA A 273 1.88 39.06 -8.08
CA ALA A 273 2.71 37.97 -7.58
C ALA A 273 4.02 38.52 -6.99
N LEU A 274 4.37 38.01 -5.81
CA LEU A 274 5.68 38.21 -5.18
C LEU A 274 6.67 37.23 -5.81
N GLN A 275 7.93 37.64 -5.94
CA GLN A 275 9.02 36.74 -6.33
C GLN A 275 9.96 36.52 -5.15
N PHE A 276 10.33 35.27 -4.94
CA PHE A 276 11.31 34.84 -3.95
C PHE A 276 12.42 34.10 -4.70
N GLU A 277 13.61 34.67 -4.71
CA GLU A 277 14.83 33.97 -5.13
C GLU A 277 15.41 33.28 -3.90
N LEU A 278 15.53 31.96 -3.96
CA LEU A 278 15.93 31.11 -2.84
C LEU A 278 17.19 30.35 -3.25
N LEU A 279 18.20 30.32 -2.38
CA LEU A 279 19.32 29.40 -2.53
C LEU A 279 18.93 28.04 -1.96
N ARG A 280 19.30 26.95 -2.64
CA ARG A 280 19.12 25.60 -2.11
C ARG A 280 20.17 25.35 -1.03
N GLU A 281 19.74 24.93 0.16
CA GLU A 281 20.58 24.58 1.29
C GLU A 281 20.31 23.13 1.73
N ASP A 282 21.11 22.61 2.67
CA ASP A 282 20.88 21.30 3.25
C ASP A 282 19.80 21.40 4.34
N ILE A 283 18.59 20.93 4.01
CA ILE A 283 17.42 21.08 4.86
C ILE A 283 17.31 19.87 5.79
N GLN A 284 17.57 20.06 7.08
CA GLN A 284 17.37 19.03 8.10
C GLN A 284 15.90 18.93 8.52
N VAL A 285 15.43 17.69 8.72
CA VAL A 285 14.09 17.39 9.25
C VAL A 285 14.24 16.88 10.68
N GLU A 286 13.71 17.61 11.67
CA GLU A 286 13.76 17.15 13.07
C GLU A 286 12.99 15.84 13.27
N SER A 287 13.69 14.83 13.77
CA SER A 287 13.16 13.49 14.02
C SER A 287 12.52 13.35 15.41
N VAL A 288 12.87 14.24 16.35
CA VAL A 288 12.39 14.26 17.74
C VAL A 288 11.63 15.56 18.03
N GLU A 289 10.43 15.49 18.61
CA GLU A 289 9.75 16.67 19.19
C GLU A 289 9.70 16.58 20.70
N THR A 290 9.72 17.71 21.39
CA THR A 290 9.59 17.79 22.85
C THR A 290 8.61 18.88 23.27
N TYR A 291 7.72 18.55 24.20
CA TYR A 291 6.76 19.48 24.79
C TYR A 291 6.78 19.32 26.32
N ASP A 292 6.80 20.44 27.03
CA ASP A 292 6.68 20.44 28.50
C ASP A 292 5.20 20.30 28.89
N LEU A 293 4.86 19.22 29.59
CA LEU A 293 3.51 18.96 30.08
C LEU A 293 3.34 19.32 31.56
N SER A 294 4.38 19.84 32.22
CA SER A 294 4.42 20.11 33.65
C SER A 294 3.19 20.84 34.19
N SER A 295 2.87 20.52 35.44
CA SER A 295 1.73 21.02 36.20
C SER A 295 2.19 21.45 37.59
N SER A 296 1.30 22.07 38.37
CA SER A 296 1.59 22.43 39.77
C SER A 296 1.83 21.23 40.71
N LYS A 297 1.71 19.99 40.22
CA LYS A 297 1.85 18.75 40.99
C LYS A 297 2.94 17.80 40.48
N GLN A 298 3.40 17.97 39.24
CA GLN A 298 4.28 17.01 38.57
C GLN A 298 4.97 17.65 37.36
N THR A 299 6.24 17.35 37.17
CA THR A 299 7.10 17.82 36.08
C THR A 299 7.28 16.70 35.06
N VAL A 300 6.65 16.81 33.88
CA VAL A 300 6.66 15.73 32.86
C VAL A 300 7.07 16.29 31.51
N SER A 301 8.09 15.68 30.90
CA SER A 301 8.44 15.96 29.50
C SER A 301 7.81 14.93 28.59
N TYR A 302 7.04 15.39 27.61
CA TYR A 302 6.62 14.57 26.48
C TYR A 302 7.68 14.66 25.37
N VAL A 303 8.03 13.52 24.80
CA VAL A 303 9.08 13.38 23.78
C VAL A 303 8.57 12.45 22.69
N ARG A 304 8.44 12.91 21.45
CA ARG A 304 7.95 12.11 20.33
C ARG A 304 9.06 11.85 19.33
N ILE A 305 9.29 10.59 18.97
CA ILE A 305 10.17 10.24 17.85
C ILE A 305 9.29 9.95 16.64
N LYS A 306 9.45 10.70 15.55
CA LYS A 306 8.65 10.55 14.32
C LYS A 306 9.11 9.35 13.49
N ASN A 307 10.43 9.16 13.39
CA ASN A 307 11.11 8.13 12.61
C ASN A 307 12.55 7.97 13.14
N PHE A 308 13.27 6.94 12.69
CA PHE A 308 14.65 6.69 13.09
C PHE A 308 15.62 7.01 11.94
N GLN A 309 16.16 8.23 11.95
CA GLN A 309 17.10 8.81 10.98
C GLN A 309 18.51 8.88 11.57
N ILE A 310 19.52 9.11 10.73
CA ILE A 310 20.97 9.00 11.05
C ILE A 310 21.40 9.67 12.37
N ASP A 311 20.75 10.77 12.79
CA ASP A 311 21.08 11.53 14.00
C ASP A 311 20.01 11.52 15.12
N THR A 312 18.94 10.72 15.00
CA THR A 312 17.81 10.69 15.96
C THR A 312 18.24 10.44 17.41
N SER A 313 19.15 9.50 17.64
CA SER A 313 19.70 9.19 18.97
C SER A 313 20.51 10.35 19.56
N ARG A 314 21.21 11.13 18.73
CA ARG A 314 21.93 12.34 19.17
C ARG A 314 20.96 13.48 19.49
N GLU A 315 19.97 13.68 18.63
CA GLU A 315 18.91 14.68 18.80
C GLU A 315 18.14 14.43 20.12
N LEU A 316 17.73 13.18 20.35
CA LEU A 316 17.08 12.73 21.58
C LEU A 316 17.96 12.96 22.81
N LYS A 317 19.24 12.56 22.76
CA LYS A 317 20.17 12.76 23.87
C LYS A 317 20.36 14.24 24.22
N ASN A 318 20.42 15.12 23.22
CA ASN A 318 20.54 16.55 23.43
C ASN A 318 19.27 17.13 24.07
N LYS A 319 18.09 16.82 23.50
CA LYS A 319 16.79 17.31 23.99
C LYS A 319 16.45 16.79 25.39
N LEU A 320 16.87 15.56 25.74
CA LEU A 320 16.77 15.03 27.10
C LEU A 320 17.82 15.62 28.06
N GLY A 321 19.04 15.90 27.58
CA GLY A 321 20.13 16.47 28.39
C GLY A 321 19.87 17.91 28.86
N SER A 322 18.97 18.64 28.20
CA SER A 322 18.48 19.94 28.63
C SER A 322 17.34 19.90 29.67
N LEU A 323 16.82 18.72 30.00
CA LEU A 323 15.78 18.58 31.02
C LEU A 323 16.39 18.64 32.43
N ASN A 324 16.04 19.68 33.20
CA ASN A 324 16.24 19.69 34.65
C ASN A 324 15.32 18.64 35.32
N MET A 325 15.49 18.38 36.62
CA MET A 325 14.74 17.37 37.40
C MET A 325 13.26 17.20 36.96
N VAL A 326 12.98 16.16 36.18
CA VAL A 326 11.63 15.73 35.79
C VAL A 326 11.19 14.54 36.63
N ASP A 327 9.90 14.49 36.98
CA ASP A 327 9.27 13.35 37.63
C ASP A 327 9.06 12.18 36.65
N GLY A 328 9.12 12.44 35.34
CA GLY A 328 9.15 11.40 34.32
C GLY A 328 9.17 11.90 32.88
N VAL A 329 9.37 10.95 31.96
CA VAL A 329 9.31 11.16 30.52
C VAL A 329 8.22 10.28 29.92
N ILE A 330 7.42 10.86 29.03
CA ILE A 330 6.52 10.14 28.13
C ILE A 330 7.20 10.09 26.76
N LEU A 331 7.63 8.90 26.34
CA LEU A 331 8.25 8.68 25.04
C LEU A 331 7.18 8.15 24.07
N ASP A 332 6.87 8.91 23.02
CA ASP A 332 5.83 8.59 22.06
C ASP A 332 6.41 8.07 20.75
N LEU A 333 6.08 6.82 20.41
CA LEU A 333 6.41 6.14 19.16
C LEU A 333 5.15 5.84 18.32
N ARG A 334 3.99 6.43 18.64
CA ARG A 334 2.76 6.25 17.86
C ARG A 334 2.93 6.83 16.46
N ASN A 335 2.46 6.07 15.47
CA ASN A 335 2.61 6.37 14.05
C ASN A 335 4.08 6.54 13.59
N ASN A 336 5.04 5.93 14.29
CA ASN A 336 6.45 5.87 13.88
C ASN A 336 6.70 4.57 13.08
N PRO A 337 6.89 4.64 11.74
CA PRO A 337 7.05 3.47 10.88
C PRO A 337 8.44 2.79 11.02
N GLY A 338 9.27 3.28 11.93
CA GLY A 338 10.63 2.82 12.18
C GLY A 338 11.68 3.65 11.43
N GLY A 339 12.67 2.97 10.85
CA GLY A 339 13.85 3.58 10.24
C GLY A 339 15.08 2.70 10.49
N LEU A 340 16.23 3.32 10.73
CA LEU A 340 17.52 2.63 10.88
C LEU A 340 17.59 1.75 12.14
N LEU A 341 18.11 0.52 11.98
CA LEU A 341 18.31 -0.45 13.06
C LEU A 341 19.31 0.07 14.10
N GLU A 342 20.40 0.67 13.62
CA GLU A 342 21.47 1.24 14.44
C GLU A 342 20.96 2.35 15.35
N GLU A 343 19.97 3.12 14.89
CA GLU A 343 19.32 4.18 15.66
C GLU A 343 18.33 3.63 16.68
N ALA A 344 17.59 2.57 16.37
CA ALA A 344 16.80 1.85 17.38
C ALA A 344 17.68 1.32 18.52
N ILE A 345 18.86 0.81 18.18
CA ILE A 345 19.86 0.34 19.15
C ILE A 345 20.39 1.51 19.98
N ARG A 346 20.84 2.61 19.34
CA ARG A 346 21.37 3.79 20.03
C ARG A 346 20.32 4.51 20.89
N VAL A 347 19.06 4.56 20.48
CA VAL A 347 17.95 5.10 21.30
C VAL A 347 17.67 4.20 22.51
N SER A 348 17.66 2.87 22.33
CA SER A 348 17.46 1.92 23.44
C SER A 348 18.59 1.99 24.47
N ASP A 349 19.83 2.20 24.01
CA ASP A 349 21.04 2.33 24.83
C ASP A 349 20.96 3.46 25.86
N LEU A 350 20.34 4.60 25.50
CA LEU A 350 20.18 5.77 26.40
C LEU A 350 19.36 5.48 27.66
N PHE A 351 18.57 4.41 27.68
CA PHE A 351 17.66 4.09 28.79
C PHE A 351 17.99 2.79 29.49
N LEU A 352 18.85 1.93 28.94
CA LEU A 352 19.08 0.59 29.46
C LEU A 352 20.39 0.49 30.26
N PRO A 353 20.41 -0.27 31.38
CA PRO A 353 21.65 -0.60 32.05
C PRO A 353 22.58 -1.43 31.15
N GLY A 354 23.89 -1.25 31.31
CA GLY A 354 24.88 -1.99 30.53
C GLY A 354 24.73 -3.50 30.59
N LYS A 355 25.03 -4.16 29.47
CA LYS A 355 24.93 -5.62 29.24
C LYS A 355 23.48 -6.15 29.16
N LYS A 356 22.45 -5.31 29.26
CA LYS A 356 21.08 -5.70 28.89
C LYS A 356 20.98 -5.88 27.37
N ARG A 357 20.34 -6.97 26.91
CA ARG A 357 20.15 -7.21 25.46
C ARG A 357 19.07 -6.27 24.94
N ILE A 358 19.34 -5.63 23.82
CA ILE A 358 18.40 -4.75 23.11
C ILE A 358 17.66 -5.58 22.05
N VAL A 359 18.41 -6.21 21.15
CA VAL A 359 17.89 -6.94 20.00
C VAL A 359 18.93 -7.95 19.53
N SER A 360 18.52 -8.98 18.80
CA SER A 360 19.45 -9.84 18.05
C SER A 360 18.94 -10.12 16.65
N THR A 361 19.83 -10.13 15.65
CA THR A 361 19.48 -10.51 14.27
C THR A 361 19.67 -12.00 14.04
N LYS A 362 18.91 -12.54 13.09
CA LYS A 362 19.05 -13.89 12.54
C LYS A 362 18.99 -13.75 11.01
N GLY A 363 20.14 -13.81 10.35
CA GLY A 363 20.27 -13.81 8.89
C GLY A 363 20.50 -15.21 8.32
N THR A 364 20.76 -15.29 7.01
CA THR A 364 21.07 -16.56 6.34
C THR A 364 22.47 -17.09 6.66
N VAL A 365 22.64 -18.41 6.50
CA VAL A 365 23.94 -19.08 6.64
C VAL A 365 24.79 -18.96 5.36
N VAL A 366 24.20 -18.54 4.24
CA VAL A 366 24.85 -18.51 2.92
C VAL A 366 25.77 -17.29 2.75
N SER A 367 25.39 -16.13 3.30
CA SER A 367 26.16 -14.88 3.22
C SER A 367 26.72 -14.50 4.59
N SER A 368 28.04 -14.65 4.76
CA SER A 368 28.77 -14.27 5.98
C SER A 368 28.79 -12.76 6.27
N VAL A 369 28.14 -11.95 5.43
CA VAL A 369 27.90 -10.52 5.66
C VAL A 369 26.82 -10.31 6.72
N HIS A 370 25.86 -11.24 6.80
CA HIS A 370 24.61 -11.11 7.55
C HIS A 370 24.53 -12.03 8.79
N ASP A 371 25.68 -12.35 9.38
CA ASP A 371 25.80 -13.12 10.63
C ASP A 371 24.82 -12.68 11.72
N ALA A 372 24.29 -13.66 12.46
CA ALA A 372 23.46 -13.43 13.63
C ALA A 372 24.22 -12.65 14.72
N LYS A 373 23.82 -11.40 14.96
CA LYS A 373 24.46 -10.49 15.91
C LYS A 373 23.56 -10.26 17.11
N GLN A 374 24.13 -10.17 18.31
CA GLN A 374 23.42 -9.75 19.52
C GLN A 374 23.89 -8.35 19.91
N PHE A 375 22.94 -7.43 20.08
CA PHE A 375 23.20 -6.05 20.46
C PHE A 375 22.79 -5.83 21.91
N PHE A 376 23.67 -5.18 22.66
CA PHE A 376 23.52 -4.94 24.09
C PHE A 376 23.74 -3.46 24.39
N ALA A 377 23.11 -2.97 25.45
CA ALA A 377 23.36 -1.64 25.97
C ALA A 377 24.78 -1.53 26.56
N ALA A 378 25.40 -0.37 26.34
CA ALA A 378 26.55 0.17 27.03
C ALA A 378 26.11 0.85 28.35
N GLU A 379 26.95 1.71 28.93
CA GLU A 379 26.73 2.27 30.28
C GLU A 379 26.05 3.67 30.26
N HIS A 380 25.32 4.01 29.20
CA HIS A 380 24.68 5.32 29.00
C HIS A 380 23.27 5.44 29.62
N LEU A 381 23.12 5.05 30.89
CA LEU A 381 21.81 4.98 31.56
C LEU A 381 21.27 6.35 32.01
N LEU A 382 20.22 6.84 31.34
CA LEU A 382 19.33 7.88 31.90
C LEU A 382 18.34 7.23 32.89
N ASN A 383 18.53 7.49 34.19
CA ASN A 383 17.70 6.92 35.26
C ASN A 383 16.52 7.83 35.62
N ILE A 384 15.51 7.85 34.74
CA ILE A 384 14.27 8.65 34.86
C ILE A 384 13.04 7.76 34.66
N PRO A 385 11.94 7.93 35.42
CA PRO A 385 10.67 7.24 35.18
C PRO A 385 10.21 7.40 33.72
N LEU A 386 9.77 6.31 33.09
CA LEU A 386 9.56 6.25 31.64
C LEU A 386 8.30 5.45 31.30
N VAL A 387 7.36 6.12 30.62
CA VAL A 387 6.22 5.48 29.95
C VAL A 387 6.40 5.61 28.45
N LEU A 388 6.13 4.53 27.71
CA LEU A 388 6.26 4.46 26.27
C LEU A 388 4.88 4.33 25.62
N LEU A 389 4.56 5.19 24.66
CA LEU A 389 3.33 5.13 23.87
C LEU A 389 3.59 4.42 22.54
N ILE A 390 2.79 3.42 22.20
CA ILE A 390 2.80 2.73 20.91
C ILE A 390 1.39 2.61 20.33
N ASN A 391 1.29 2.41 19.02
CA ASN A 391 0.03 1.99 18.38
C ASN A 391 0.30 1.11 17.15
N ARG A 392 -0.74 0.75 16.40
CA ARG A 392 -0.62 -0.03 15.16
C ARG A 392 0.28 0.61 14.08
N GLY A 393 0.52 1.92 14.15
CA GLY A 393 1.46 2.65 13.28
C GLY A 393 2.91 2.60 13.75
N SER A 394 3.19 2.08 14.96
CA SER A 394 4.55 1.81 15.45
C SER A 394 5.10 0.55 14.77
N ALA A 395 6.19 0.66 14.00
CA ALA A 395 6.75 -0.46 13.24
C ALA A 395 8.29 -0.55 13.29
N SER A 396 8.83 -1.75 13.08
CA SER A 396 10.27 -1.99 12.84
C SER A 396 11.17 -1.42 13.95
N ALA A 397 12.00 -0.41 13.68
CA ALA A 397 12.84 0.25 14.67
C ALA A 397 12.08 0.71 15.94
N ALA A 398 10.84 1.18 15.81
CA ALA A 398 10.00 1.55 16.96
C ALA A 398 9.65 0.33 17.83
N GLU A 399 9.42 -0.82 17.21
CA GLU A 399 9.10 -2.09 17.89
C GLU A 399 10.34 -2.68 18.57
N ILE A 400 11.53 -2.48 18.01
CA ILE A 400 12.80 -2.82 18.65
C ILE A 400 12.96 -2.05 19.96
N VAL A 401 12.77 -0.72 19.95
CA VAL A 401 12.82 0.10 21.17
C VAL A 401 11.74 -0.34 22.16
N ALA A 402 10.50 -0.57 21.70
CA ALA A 402 9.41 -1.00 22.58
C ALA A 402 9.69 -2.37 23.24
N ALA A 403 10.13 -3.36 22.47
CA ALA A 403 10.49 -4.67 23.00
C ALA A 403 11.71 -4.61 23.93
N ALA A 404 12.74 -3.82 23.59
CA ALA A 404 13.94 -3.65 24.39
C ALA A 404 13.62 -3.02 25.76
N LEU A 405 12.82 -1.94 25.79
CA LEU A 405 12.45 -1.27 27.03
C LEU A 405 11.43 -2.07 27.85
N LYS A 406 10.46 -2.75 27.22
CA LYS A 406 9.47 -3.58 27.90
C LYS A 406 10.10 -4.82 28.54
N GLN A 407 10.83 -5.62 27.77
CA GLN A 407 11.34 -6.92 28.22
C GLN A 407 12.53 -6.81 29.19
N ASN A 408 13.17 -5.64 29.28
CA ASN A 408 14.15 -5.34 30.33
C ASN A 408 13.54 -4.59 31.53
N GLU A 409 12.20 -4.51 31.63
CA GLU A 409 11.44 -3.87 32.73
C GLU A 409 11.80 -2.39 32.94
N ARG A 410 12.22 -1.70 31.88
CA ARG A 410 12.71 -0.31 31.93
C ARG A 410 11.60 0.73 31.75
N ALA A 411 10.59 0.42 30.94
CA ALA A 411 9.46 1.30 30.68
C ALA A 411 8.14 0.55 30.80
N ILE A 412 7.08 1.24 31.23
CA ILE A 412 5.71 0.76 31.08
C ILE A 412 5.26 1.13 29.66
N VAL A 413 4.90 0.15 28.85
CA VAL A 413 4.40 0.38 27.48
C VAL A 413 2.87 0.45 27.51
N ILE A 414 2.27 1.47 26.92
CA ILE A 414 0.81 1.61 26.82
C ILE A 414 0.38 1.97 25.39
N GLY A 415 -0.87 1.66 25.04
CA GLY A 415 -1.46 2.01 23.75
C GLY A 415 -1.97 0.79 22.99
N GLU A 416 -1.85 0.74 21.67
CA GLU A 416 -2.29 -0.43 20.89
C GLU A 416 -1.12 -1.40 20.61
N GLN A 417 -1.44 -2.62 20.22
CA GLN A 417 -0.51 -3.56 19.61
C GLN A 417 0.23 -2.90 18.43
N SER A 418 1.56 -3.04 18.37
CA SER A 418 2.36 -2.51 17.26
C SER A 418 2.26 -3.35 15.97
N PHE A 419 2.78 -2.86 14.86
CA PHE A 419 2.52 -3.38 13.51
C PHE A 419 2.91 -4.85 13.27
N GLY A 420 4.01 -5.34 13.88
CA GLY A 420 4.53 -6.69 13.65
C GLY A 420 5.56 -6.82 12.53
N LYS A 421 6.34 -5.78 12.23
CA LYS A 421 7.36 -5.83 11.17
C LYS A 421 8.69 -6.37 11.71
N GLY A 422 8.72 -7.66 12.07
CA GLY A 422 9.89 -8.37 12.63
C GLY A 422 11.08 -8.62 11.69
N THR A 423 11.06 -8.11 10.47
CA THR A 423 12.05 -8.39 9.41
C THR A 423 13.05 -7.25 9.19
N VAL A 424 14.29 -7.61 8.86
CA VAL A 424 15.39 -6.71 8.49
C VAL A 424 15.49 -6.68 6.96
N GLN A 425 15.47 -5.49 6.37
CA GLN A 425 15.76 -5.30 4.95
C GLN A 425 17.10 -4.59 4.75
N THR A 426 17.89 -5.07 3.78
CA THR A 426 19.02 -4.34 3.21
C THR A 426 18.60 -3.68 1.91
N LEU A 427 19.21 -2.54 1.61
CA LEU A 427 19.00 -1.76 0.41
C LEU A 427 20.26 -1.83 -0.44
N TRP A 428 20.11 -2.15 -1.73
CA TRP A 428 21.20 -2.31 -2.68
C TRP A 428 21.00 -1.34 -3.85
N ASP A 429 22.01 -0.54 -4.17
CA ASP A 429 22.08 0.23 -5.42
C ASP A 429 22.24 -0.74 -6.61
N LEU A 430 21.30 -0.70 -7.56
CA LEU A 430 21.38 -1.48 -8.79
C LEU A 430 21.97 -0.64 -9.94
N LYS A 431 22.56 -1.32 -10.93
CA LYS A 431 23.28 -0.65 -12.03
C LYS A 431 22.43 0.24 -12.93
N ASP A 432 21.10 0.03 -12.97
CA ASP A 432 20.15 0.87 -13.70
C ASP A 432 19.73 2.14 -12.93
N GLY A 433 20.26 2.34 -11.71
CA GLY A 433 19.90 3.45 -10.82
C GLY A 433 18.64 3.20 -10.00
N SER A 434 18.03 2.01 -10.10
CA SER A 434 16.97 1.56 -9.20
C SER A 434 17.57 0.95 -7.92
N GLY A 435 16.74 0.68 -6.92
CA GLY A 435 17.16 0.05 -5.67
C GLY A 435 16.47 -1.27 -5.42
N LEU A 436 17.22 -2.32 -5.08
CA LEU A 436 16.66 -3.55 -4.53
C LEU A 436 16.58 -3.42 -3.02
N LYS A 437 15.36 -3.43 -2.49
CA LYS A 437 15.11 -3.62 -1.06
C LYS A 437 14.81 -5.10 -0.84
N LEU A 438 15.59 -5.79 -0.02
CA LEU A 438 15.49 -7.25 0.15
C LEU A 438 15.48 -7.63 1.62
N THR A 439 14.58 -8.53 2.03
CA THR A 439 14.59 -9.08 3.38
C THR A 439 15.74 -10.08 3.55
N ILE A 440 16.66 -9.76 4.47
CA ILE A 440 17.91 -10.50 4.70
C ILE A 440 17.96 -11.26 6.03
N GLY A 441 16.98 -11.02 6.90
CA GLY A 441 16.93 -11.62 8.22
C GLY A 441 15.70 -11.22 9.02
N GLU A 442 15.56 -11.84 10.19
CA GLU A 442 14.65 -11.43 11.24
C GLU A 442 15.42 -10.69 12.34
N TYR A 443 14.72 -9.85 13.09
CA TYR A 443 15.19 -9.43 14.40
C TYR A 443 14.32 -10.03 15.51
N LEU A 444 15.00 -10.49 16.56
CA LEU A 444 14.43 -11.12 17.73
C LEU A 444 14.55 -10.18 18.93
N THR A 445 13.50 -10.14 19.72
CA THR A 445 13.41 -9.36 20.97
C THR A 445 14.42 -9.85 22.02
N PRO A 446 14.67 -9.14 23.14
CA PRO A 446 15.63 -9.56 24.17
C PRO A 446 15.46 -11.02 24.63
N SER A 447 14.21 -11.49 24.75
CA SER A 447 13.83 -12.86 25.10
C SER A 447 14.03 -13.92 24.01
N GLY A 448 14.47 -13.52 22.80
CA GLY A 448 14.70 -14.40 21.65
C GLY A 448 13.45 -14.70 20.82
N ARG A 449 12.32 -14.03 21.08
CA ARG A 449 11.07 -14.19 20.30
C ARG A 449 11.07 -13.26 19.08
N SER A 450 10.65 -13.78 17.92
CA SER A 450 10.27 -12.97 16.76
C SER A 450 8.96 -12.23 17.05
N ILE A 451 8.79 -11.05 16.47
CA ILE A 451 7.53 -10.28 16.49
C ILE A 451 6.91 -10.16 15.09
N HIS A 452 7.42 -10.93 14.12
CA HIS A 452 6.90 -10.91 12.77
C HIS A 452 5.42 -11.34 12.73
N ASN A 453 4.56 -10.49 12.17
CA ASN A 453 3.09 -10.63 12.14
C ASN A 453 2.41 -10.73 13.53
N ILE A 454 3.12 -10.36 14.61
CA ILE A 454 2.62 -10.38 16.00
C ILE A 454 2.72 -8.99 16.65
N GLY A 455 3.83 -8.29 16.44
CA GLY A 455 4.12 -7.01 17.08
C GLY A 455 4.48 -7.13 18.55
N VAL A 456 4.57 -5.97 19.20
CA VAL A 456 4.79 -5.78 20.62
C VAL A 456 3.45 -5.44 21.24
N MET A 457 2.92 -6.36 22.04
CA MET A 457 1.80 -6.04 22.93
C MET A 457 2.26 -5.04 24.00
N PRO A 458 1.44 -4.05 24.37
CA PRO A 458 1.72 -3.16 25.50
C PRO A 458 1.65 -3.89 26.86
N ASN A 459 1.90 -3.18 27.96
CA ASN A 459 1.55 -3.60 29.32
C ASN A 459 0.10 -3.23 29.69
N LEU A 460 -0.44 -2.19 29.05
CA LEU A 460 -1.82 -1.74 29.17
C LEU A 460 -2.34 -1.37 27.77
N ARG A 461 -3.30 -2.14 27.27
CA ARG A 461 -3.87 -1.95 25.93
C ARG A 461 -4.93 -0.87 25.94
N LEU A 462 -4.88 0.07 25.01
CA LEU A 462 -5.93 1.06 24.75
C LEU A 462 -6.63 0.66 23.46
N ILE A 463 -7.95 0.53 23.48
CA ILE A 463 -8.77 0.08 22.36
C ILE A 463 -9.65 1.26 21.92
N PRO A 464 -9.46 1.83 20.71
CA PRO A 464 -10.29 2.91 20.23
C PRO A 464 -11.73 2.43 19.99
N VAL A 465 -12.68 3.20 20.49
CA VAL A 465 -14.12 3.04 20.23
C VAL A 465 -14.61 4.24 19.42
N THR A 466 -15.23 4.02 18.26
CA THR A 466 -15.84 5.10 17.47
C THR A 466 -17.36 5.09 17.63
N VAL A 467 -17.93 6.25 17.98
CA VAL A 467 -19.38 6.51 17.97
C VAL A 467 -19.64 7.73 17.07
N PRO A 468 -20.46 7.63 16.01
CA PRO A 468 -20.73 8.75 15.12
C PRO A 468 -21.36 9.96 15.83
N GLU A 469 -20.94 11.18 15.47
CA GLU A 469 -21.60 12.39 15.98
C GLU A 469 -22.93 12.68 15.27
N LEU A 470 -23.97 12.91 16.06
CA LEU A 470 -25.25 13.48 15.65
C LEU A 470 -25.10 14.99 15.43
N LYS A 471 -25.63 15.52 14.32
CA LYS A 471 -25.62 16.97 14.08
C LYS A 471 -26.80 17.64 14.77
N ASN A 472 -26.52 18.61 15.64
CA ASN A 472 -27.55 19.41 16.31
C ASN A 472 -28.47 20.10 15.28
N GLY A 473 -29.77 19.81 15.35
CA GLY A 473 -30.80 20.34 14.45
C GLY A 473 -31.85 19.31 14.02
N GLU A 474 -31.56 18.01 14.14
CA GLU A 474 -32.48 16.92 13.78
C GLU A 474 -33.16 16.34 15.05
N THR A 475 -34.02 17.15 15.69
CA THR A 475 -34.83 16.70 16.83
C THR A 475 -35.94 15.74 16.41
N GLU A 476 -36.16 14.73 17.26
CA GLU A 476 -37.38 13.92 17.42
C GLU A 476 -38.56 14.25 16.48
N LEU A 477 -38.70 13.51 15.37
CA LEU A 477 -39.95 13.01 14.76
C LEU A 477 -39.70 12.50 13.33
N GLY A 478 -39.05 11.34 13.24
CA GLY A 478 -39.14 10.45 12.08
C GLY A 478 -38.47 10.92 10.78
N ARG A 479 -37.16 10.69 10.65
CA ARG A 479 -36.55 10.21 9.39
C ARG A 479 -35.20 9.54 9.63
N GLN A 480 -34.79 8.72 8.66
CA GLN A 480 -33.64 7.83 8.75
C GLN A 480 -32.34 8.60 8.61
N GLU A 481 -31.43 8.42 9.57
CA GLU A 481 -30.06 8.92 9.47
C GLU A 481 -29.33 8.26 8.28
N ILE A 482 -28.80 9.10 7.38
CA ILE A 482 -27.92 8.65 6.32
C ILE A 482 -26.52 8.50 6.91
N PHE A 483 -26.25 7.32 7.48
CA PHE A 483 -24.88 6.93 7.78
C PHE A 483 -24.07 6.96 6.47
N THR A 484 -22.93 7.64 6.51
CA THR A 484 -21.93 7.59 5.43
C THR A 484 -20.80 6.67 5.84
N THR A 485 -20.04 6.15 4.88
CA THR A 485 -18.92 5.22 5.10
C THR A 485 -17.90 5.72 6.13
N GLU A 486 -17.76 7.04 6.24
CA GLU A 486 -16.85 7.78 7.14
C GLU A 486 -17.44 8.02 8.57
N LYS A 487 -18.65 7.51 8.86
CA LYS A 487 -19.39 7.68 10.12
C LYS A 487 -19.97 6.35 10.61
N ARG A 488 -19.10 5.38 10.88
CA ARG A 488 -19.50 4.04 11.38
C ARG A 488 -19.29 3.94 12.89
N PHE A 489 -20.04 3.06 13.53
CA PHE A 489 -19.66 2.53 14.84
C PHE A 489 -18.40 1.66 14.68
N GLY A 490 -17.55 1.69 15.69
CA GLY A 490 -16.37 0.83 15.80
C GLY A 490 -16.11 0.54 17.27
N LEU A 491 -16.92 -0.31 17.87
CA LEU A 491 -16.90 -0.77 19.26
C LEU A 491 -16.04 -2.03 19.43
N LEU A 492 -15.78 -2.76 18.34
CA LEU A 492 -14.96 -3.97 18.34
C LEU A 492 -13.56 -3.66 17.82
N SER A 493 -12.56 -4.21 18.50
CA SER A 493 -11.20 -4.26 17.95
C SER A 493 -11.18 -5.25 16.77
N ASP A 494 -10.70 -4.84 15.59
CA ASP A 494 -10.72 -5.64 14.34
C ASP A 494 -10.11 -7.06 14.44
N PHE A 495 -9.36 -7.35 15.50
CA PHE A 495 -8.46 -8.49 15.57
C PHE A 495 -9.10 -9.80 16.10
N ASP A 496 -10.22 -9.73 16.85
CA ASP A 496 -10.62 -10.85 17.71
C ASP A 496 -12.13 -11.08 17.87
N ALA A 497 -12.81 -11.44 16.77
CA ALA A 497 -14.14 -12.06 16.85
C ALA A 497 -14.09 -13.60 16.99
N GLU A 498 -12.95 -14.23 16.68
CA GLU A 498 -12.80 -15.71 16.67
C GLU A 498 -11.60 -16.22 17.50
N ASN A 499 -10.54 -15.42 17.72
CA ASN A 499 -9.31 -15.88 18.39
C ASN A 499 -9.15 -15.49 19.88
N ARG A 500 -10.06 -14.69 20.44
CA ARG A 500 -9.97 -14.11 21.81
C ARG A 500 -10.04 -15.12 22.97
N VAL A 501 -10.12 -16.41 22.70
CA VAL A 501 -10.36 -17.48 23.70
C VAL A 501 -9.14 -17.70 24.62
N ASN A 502 -7.95 -17.21 24.27
CA ASN A 502 -6.70 -17.55 24.96
C ASN A 502 -6.06 -16.45 25.83
N ASP A 503 -6.48 -15.17 25.76
CA ASP A 503 -5.84 -14.04 26.48
C ASP A 503 -6.79 -13.34 27.48
N LEU A 504 -7.34 -14.11 28.43
CA LEU A 504 -8.22 -13.59 29.49
C LEU A 504 -7.50 -12.73 30.56
N ASP A 505 -6.17 -12.66 30.53
CA ASP A 505 -5.34 -11.90 31.48
C ASP A 505 -4.87 -10.53 30.92
N GLU A 506 -5.26 -10.13 29.70
CA GLU A 506 -4.80 -8.86 29.11
C GLU A 506 -5.54 -7.64 29.69
N LEU A 507 -4.79 -6.72 30.32
CA LEU A 507 -5.32 -5.45 30.79
C LEU A 507 -5.57 -4.50 29.61
N SER A 508 -6.83 -4.15 29.40
CA SER A 508 -7.27 -3.23 28.36
C SER A 508 -8.19 -2.12 28.90
N ILE A 509 -8.23 -1.00 28.18
CA ILE A 509 -9.18 0.10 28.36
C ILE A 509 -9.81 0.40 26.99
N SER A 510 -11.14 0.36 26.88
CA SER A 510 -11.85 0.85 25.69
C SER A 510 -12.16 2.33 25.87
N TYR A 511 -11.70 3.18 24.96
CA TYR A 511 -11.83 4.65 25.08
C TYR A 511 -12.58 5.24 23.89
N LEU A 512 -13.35 6.31 24.11
CA LEU A 512 -14.05 6.99 23.01
C LEU A 512 -13.04 7.76 22.14
N SER A 513 -12.77 7.24 20.95
CA SER A 513 -11.97 7.91 19.93
C SER A 513 -12.81 8.98 19.24
N HIS A 514 -12.43 10.25 19.44
CA HIS A 514 -12.93 11.33 18.61
C HIS A 514 -12.37 11.18 17.20
N THR A 515 -13.21 11.34 16.18
CA THR A 515 -12.76 11.28 14.78
C THR A 515 -11.65 12.32 14.58
N PRO A 516 -10.50 11.96 13.97
CA PRO A 516 -9.51 12.96 13.59
C PRO A 516 -10.20 14.01 12.72
N ILE A 517 -10.06 15.28 13.06
CA ILE A 517 -10.48 16.37 12.17
C ILE A 517 -9.58 16.25 10.93
N LEU A 518 -10.13 15.64 9.88
CA LEU A 518 -9.37 15.39 8.65
C LEU A 518 -8.80 16.71 8.13
N ASN A 519 -7.48 16.70 7.86
CA ASN A 519 -6.62 17.81 7.40
C ASN A 519 -5.89 18.67 8.47
N GLU A 520 -5.43 18.09 9.58
CA GLU A 520 -4.49 18.78 10.50
C GLU A 520 -3.08 19.03 9.91
N ASP A 521 -2.75 18.52 8.72
CA ASP A 521 -1.52 18.89 7.99
C ASP A 521 -1.56 20.32 7.40
N SER A 522 -2.65 21.08 7.59
CA SER A 522 -2.89 22.35 6.86
C SER A 522 -3.13 23.59 7.71
N GLU A 523 -3.12 23.48 9.04
CA GLU A 523 -3.22 24.63 9.95
C GLU A 523 -1.98 24.76 10.84
N ILE A 524 -1.56 26.01 11.07
CA ILE A 524 -0.49 26.35 11.99
C ILE A 524 -1.02 26.15 13.42
N ILE A 525 -0.94 24.93 13.94
CA ILE A 525 -1.31 24.64 15.32
C ILE A 525 -0.26 25.29 16.22
N ASP A 526 -0.66 26.36 16.93
CA ASP A 526 0.13 26.97 18.01
C ASP A 526 0.62 25.87 18.97
N ASN A 527 1.88 25.97 19.43
CA ASN A 527 2.43 25.03 20.41
C ASN A 527 1.58 24.98 21.69
N ASN A 528 0.89 26.06 22.07
CA ASN A 528 -0.09 26.02 23.17
C ASN A 528 -1.25 25.06 22.85
N LEU A 529 -1.84 25.16 21.66
CA LEU A 529 -2.93 24.28 21.22
C LEU A 529 -2.46 22.81 21.05
N LYS A 530 -1.19 22.58 20.67
CA LYS A 530 -0.61 21.22 20.71
C LYS A 530 -0.54 20.69 22.14
N ILE A 531 -0.09 21.49 23.10
CA ILE A 531 -0.02 21.09 24.52
C ILE A 531 -1.43 20.82 25.09
N GLU A 532 -2.43 21.63 24.73
CA GLU A 532 -3.83 21.37 25.10
C GLU A 532 -4.35 20.05 24.52
N LYS A 533 -4.07 19.75 23.25
CA LYS A 533 -4.40 18.47 22.62
C LYS A 533 -3.69 17.29 23.28
N LEU A 534 -2.40 17.41 23.59
CA LEU A 534 -1.64 16.40 24.34
C LEU A 534 -2.24 16.16 25.74
N LYS A 535 -2.62 17.23 26.46
CA LYS A 535 -3.29 17.12 27.77
C LYS A 535 -4.73 16.58 27.67
N ALA A 536 -5.33 16.58 26.49
CA ALA A 536 -6.63 15.96 26.22
C ALA A 536 -6.52 14.47 25.84
N ASP A 537 -5.38 14.02 25.31
CA ASP A 537 -5.12 12.65 24.85
C ASP A 537 -5.17 11.63 26.02
N ILE A 538 -5.97 10.56 25.87
CA ILE A 538 -6.08 9.48 26.86
C ILE A 538 -4.78 8.71 27.08
N PHE A 539 -3.93 8.57 26.06
CA PHE A 539 -2.63 7.91 26.18
C PHE A 539 -1.73 8.74 27.11
N VAL A 540 -1.68 10.06 26.89
CA VAL A 540 -0.87 10.99 27.70
C VAL A 540 -1.42 11.06 29.12
N LYS A 541 -2.72 11.24 29.33
CA LYS A 541 -3.36 11.23 30.66
C LYS A 541 -3.06 9.96 31.45
N THR A 542 -3.16 8.80 30.81
CA THR A 542 -2.87 7.49 31.43
C THR A 542 -1.39 7.37 31.78
N ALA A 543 -0.49 7.88 30.92
CA ALA A 543 0.94 7.92 31.19
C ALA A 543 1.30 8.87 32.35
N GLU A 544 0.71 10.06 32.42
CA GLU A 544 0.89 10.99 33.55
C GLU A 544 0.47 10.34 34.88
N GLN A 545 -0.69 9.65 34.92
CA GLN A 545 -1.16 8.91 36.09
C GLN A 545 -0.21 7.76 36.51
N LEU A 546 0.35 7.04 35.53
CA LEU A 546 1.34 5.98 35.77
C LEU A 546 2.66 6.55 36.31
N LEU A 547 3.11 7.69 35.79
CA LEU A 547 4.29 8.41 36.28
C LEU A 547 4.06 8.98 37.69
N SER A 548 2.87 9.51 37.99
CA SER A 548 2.56 10.09 39.31
C SER A 548 2.47 9.04 40.43
N GLN A 549 2.22 7.78 40.07
CA GLN A 549 2.20 6.61 40.96
C GLN A 549 3.37 5.65 40.69
N TRP A 550 4.47 6.15 40.09
CA TRP A 550 5.58 5.31 39.63
C TRP A 550 6.22 4.50 40.76
N ASN A 551 6.05 3.18 40.70
CA ASN A 551 6.64 2.25 41.66
C ASN A 551 7.16 1.00 40.93
N PRO A 552 8.45 0.97 40.55
CA PRO A 552 9.03 -0.12 39.75
C PRO A 552 9.09 -1.46 40.52
N LYS A 553 8.84 -1.48 41.84
CA LYS A 553 8.73 -2.71 42.63
C LYS A 553 7.32 -3.30 42.66
N ASN A 554 6.31 -2.56 42.20
CA ASN A 554 4.90 -3.00 42.25
C ASN A 554 4.12 -2.58 40.99
N THR A 555 4.81 -2.52 39.85
CA THR A 555 4.32 -2.02 38.56
C THR A 555 2.96 -2.62 38.16
N ASN A 556 2.80 -3.94 38.28
CA ASN A 556 1.57 -4.62 37.88
C ASN A 556 0.35 -4.20 38.71
N SER A 557 0.51 -3.99 40.02
CA SER A 557 -0.59 -3.52 40.89
C SER A 557 -1.00 -2.09 40.57
N VAL A 558 -0.02 -1.23 40.25
CA VAL A 558 -0.27 0.16 39.81
C VAL A 558 -1.03 0.19 38.48
N ILE A 559 -0.60 -0.60 37.50
CA ILE A 559 -1.27 -0.72 36.19
C ILE A 559 -2.70 -1.27 36.37
N GLN A 560 -2.90 -2.34 37.15
CA GLN A 560 -4.23 -2.91 37.40
C GLN A 560 -5.20 -1.91 38.05
N LYS A 561 -4.71 -1.10 39.01
CA LYS A 561 -5.53 -0.07 39.66
C LYS A 561 -5.94 1.02 38.65
N ILE A 562 -4.97 1.61 37.96
CA ILE A 562 -5.20 2.69 36.97
C ILE A 562 -6.09 2.19 35.82
N SER A 563 -5.87 0.97 35.33
CA SER A 563 -6.69 0.33 34.30
C SER A 563 -8.16 0.24 34.68
N ARG A 564 -8.48 -0.17 35.91
CA ARG A 564 -9.87 -0.25 36.40
C ARG A 564 -10.52 1.13 36.56
N GLU A 565 -9.77 2.10 37.10
CA GLU A 565 -10.25 3.48 37.29
C GLU A 565 -10.53 4.17 35.94
N ALA A 566 -9.67 3.92 34.93
CA ALA A 566 -9.83 4.44 33.58
C ALA A 566 -10.95 3.73 32.80
N GLU A 567 -11.00 2.40 32.80
CA GLU A 567 -12.03 1.61 32.08
C GLU A 567 -13.45 1.90 32.57
N GLN A 568 -13.65 2.09 33.89
CA GLN A 568 -14.97 2.50 34.38
C GLN A 568 -15.39 3.84 33.78
N LYS A 569 -14.50 4.84 33.83
CA LYS A 569 -14.78 6.20 33.36
C LYS A 569 -15.01 6.25 31.84
N GLU A 570 -14.19 5.56 31.06
CA GLU A 570 -14.35 5.53 29.61
C GLU A 570 -15.57 4.70 29.19
N SER A 571 -15.92 3.62 29.90
CA SER A 571 -17.19 2.91 29.68
C SER A 571 -18.42 3.77 29.99
N GLU A 572 -18.35 4.68 30.97
CA GLU A 572 -19.42 5.66 31.24
C GLU A 572 -19.54 6.66 30.07
N ILE A 573 -18.42 7.19 29.56
CA ILE A 573 -18.37 8.09 28.38
C ILE A 573 -18.92 7.42 27.12
N ILE A 574 -18.52 6.17 26.84
CA ILE A 574 -19.02 5.39 25.68
C ILE A 574 -20.51 5.12 25.82
N THR A 575 -21.00 4.80 27.03
CA THR A 575 -22.43 4.58 27.29
C THR A 575 -23.24 5.87 27.10
N GLU A 576 -22.71 7.03 27.51
CA GLU A 576 -23.34 8.33 27.25
C GLU A 576 -23.33 8.69 25.74
N ALA A 577 -22.26 8.37 25.02
CA ALA A 577 -22.19 8.60 23.58
C ALA A 577 -23.20 7.73 22.81
N LEU A 578 -23.36 6.46 23.19
CA LEU A 578 -24.33 5.54 22.59
C LEU A 578 -25.78 5.84 22.99
N SER A 579 -26.03 6.36 24.20
CA SER A 579 -27.40 6.69 24.63
C SER A 579 -28.03 7.79 23.76
N LYS A 580 -27.22 8.70 23.21
CA LYS A 580 -27.64 9.74 22.24
C LYS A 580 -28.22 9.12 20.95
N HIS A 581 -27.80 7.91 20.59
CA HIS A 581 -28.31 7.11 19.46
C HIS A 581 -29.49 6.18 19.84
N GLY A 582 -30.03 6.28 21.04
CA GLY A 582 -31.07 5.37 21.53
C GLY A 582 -30.55 3.93 21.73
N ILE A 583 -29.27 3.80 22.10
CA ILE A 583 -28.60 2.52 22.40
C ILE A 583 -28.27 2.48 23.89
N ASP A 584 -28.99 1.66 24.66
CA ASP A 584 -28.62 1.34 26.04
C ASP A 584 -27.41 0.40 26.04
N TRP A 585 -26.24 0.91 26.42
CA TRP A 585 -24.99 0.15 26.53
C TRP A 585 -24.62 -0.22 27.97
N SER A 586 -25.57 -0.13 28.90
CA SER A 586 -25.37 -0.56 30.28
C SER A 586 -25.08 -2.07 30.38
N LEU A 587 -24.34 -2.45 31.42
CA LEU A 587 -24.01 -3.83 31.74
C LEU A 587 -24.19 -4.08 33.23
N ASN A 588 -25.00 -5.08 33.56
CA ASN A 588 -25.09 -5.64 34.90
C ASN A 588 -24.49 -7.06 34.87
N PRO A 589 -23.25 -7.25 35.36
CA PRO A 589 -22.54 -8.54 35.27
C PRO A 589 -23.14 -9.64 36.17
N PHE A 590 -24.13 -9.32 37.01
CA PHE A 590 -24.80 -10.29 37.88
C PHE A 590 -26.05 -10.93 37.25
N ILE A 591 -26.45 -10.52 36.04
CA ILE A 591 -27.61 -11.07 35.32
C ILE A 591 -27.14 -12.12 34.30
N LYS A 592 -27.89 -13.21 34.15
CA LYS A 592 -27.60 -14.25 33.15
C LYS A 592 -27.80 -13.73 31.73
N SER A 593 -26.99 -14.16 30.78
CA SER A 593 -27.21 -13.88 29.35
C SER A 593 -28.45 -14.61 28.80
N ALA A 594 -29.10 -14.00 27.81
CA ALA A 594 -30.17 -14.64 27.04
C ALA A 594 -29.66 -15.85 26.23
N THR A 595 -30.51 -16.85 26.01
CA THR A 595 -30.17 -18.07 25.25
C THR A 595 -30.20 -17.82 23.73
N PRO A 596 -29.15 -18.19 22.96
CA PRO A 596 -29.04 -17.85 21.53
C PRO A 596 -30.21 -18.32 20.63
N GLU A 597 -30.86 -19.41 21.02
CA GLU A 597 -32.00 -19.99 20.31
C GLU A 597 -33.19 -19.03 20.28
N MET A 598 -33.37 -18.25 21.35
CA MET A 598 -34.45 -17.27 21.53
C MET A 598 -34.16 -15.92 20.85
N LEU A 599 -32.98 -15.73 20.28
CA LEU A 599 -32.62 -14.51 19.53
C LEU A 599 -32.89 -14.73 18.03
N ILE A 600 -33.92 -14.07 17.50
CA ILE A 600 -34.32 -14.18 16.10
C ILE A 600 -33.68 -13.04 15.30
N LEU A 601 -32.56 -13.35 14.64
CA LEU A 601 -31.82 -12.43 13.77
C LEU A 601 -32.33 -12.52 12.33
N THR A 602 -32.63 -11.37 11.71
CA THR A 602 -32.93 -11.27 10.27
C THR A 602 -32.35 -9.98 9.71
N TRP A 603 -32.10 -9.92 8.39
CA TRP A 603 -31.62 -8.70 7.75
C TRP A 603 -32.11 -8.54 6.32
N SER A 604 -32.09 -7.30 5.82
CA SER A 604 -32.46 -6.93 4.46
C SER A 604 -31.56 -5.80 3.95
N ALA A 605 -31.43 -5.66 2.63
CA ALA A 605 -30.80 -4.50 2.04
C ALA A 605 -31.58 -3.97 0.82
N GLU A 606 -31.55 -2.65 0.63
CA GLU A 606 -32.35 -1.93 -0.36
C GLU A 606 -31.55 -0.74 -0.93
N MET A 607 -31.61 -0.52 -2.25
CA MET A 607 -30.99 0.67 -2.87
C MET A 607 -31.92 1.87 -2.72
N ILE A 608 -31.52 2.87 -1.93
CA ILE A 608 -32.28 4.11 -1.68
C ILE A 608 -32.01 5.16 -2.76
N SER A 609 -30.81 5.16 -3.33
CA SER A 609 -30.42 5.99 -4.48
C SER A 609 -29.54 5.18 -5.44
N THR A 610 -29.01 5.82 -6.49
CA THR A 610 -28.00 5.20 -7.37
C THR A 610 -26.66 4.92 -6.68
N ASP A 611 -26.40 5.48 -5.51
CA ASP A 611 -25.12 5.43 -4.79
C ASP A 611 -25.26 5.16 -3.28
N LEU A 612 -26.47 4.86 -2.79
CA LEU A 612 -26.75 4.60 -1.37
C LEU A 612 -27.52 3.29 -1.19
N LEU A 613 -26.87 2.31 -0.55
CA LEU A 613 -27.46 1.03 -0.14
C LEU A 613 -27.81 1.11 1.35
N ARG A 614 -29.06 0.85 1.70
CA ARG A 614 -29.51 0.70 3.08
C ARG A 614 -29.41 -0.74 3.51
N VAL A 615 -28.64 -1.04 4.55
CA VAL A 615 -28.60 -2.35 5.20
C VAL A 615 -29.35 -2.26 6.53
N LYS A 616 -30.33 -3.13 6.75
CA LYS A 616 -31.14 -3.16 7.98
C LYS A 616 -31.04 -4.52 8.65
N VAL A 617 -30.61 -4.53 9.90
CA VAL A 617 -30.61 -5.69 10.80
C VAL A 617 -31.80 -5.58 11.76
N ASN A 618 -32.56 -6.65 11.92
CA ASN A 618 -33.66 -6.76 12.87
C ASN A 618 -33.36 -7.92 13.84
N LEU A 619 -33.61 -7.70 15.12
CA LEU A 619 -33.41 -8.68 16.17
C LEU A 619 -34.63 -8.71 17.09
N ARG A 620 -35.12 -9.91 17.42
CA ARG A 620 -36.15 -10.12 18.45
C ARG A 620 -35.62 -11.07 19.52
N ASN A 621 -35.90 -10.76 20.78
CA ASN A 621 -35.66 -11.64 21.92
C ASN A 621 -36.98 -12.31 22.32
N SER A 622 -37.20 -13.58 21.97
CA SER A 622 -38.36 -14.38 22.42
C SER A 622 -38.06 -15.19 23.68
N GLY A 623 -37.11 -14.71 24.49
CA GLY A 623 -36.69 -15.33 25.75
C GLY A 623 -37.14 -14.49 26.94
N LYS A 624 -37.15 -15.11 28.13
CA LYS A 624 -37.57 -14.48 29.40
C LYS A 624 -36.47 -13.70 30.13
N ILE A 625 -35.36 -13.42 29.45
CA ILE A 625 -34.15 -12.83 30.03
C ILE A 625 -33.68 -11.72 29.09
N ASP A 626 -33.42 -10.54 29.65
CA ASP A 626 -32.87 -9.40 28.91
C ASP A 626 -31.47 -9.74 28.36
N ALA A 627 -31.23 -9.46 27.08
CA ALA A 627 -29.90 -9.46 26.52
C ALA A 627 -29.23 -8.08 26.73
N GLN A 628 -27.90 -8.04 26.85
CA GLN A 628 -27.13 -6.84 27.20
C GLN A 628 -25.90 -6.70 26.30
N ARG A 629 -25.60 -5.44 25.90
CA ARG A 629 -24.54 -5.07 24.94
C ARG A 629 -24.45 -6.01 23.73
N LEU A 630 -25.59 -6.30 23.11
CA LEU A 630 -25.62 -7.05 21.86
C LEU A 630 -25.10 -6.19 20.70
N ILE A 631 -24.35 -6.82 19.80
CA ILE A 631 -23.84 -6.19 18.58
C ILE A 631 -23.93 -7.17 17.41
N ALA A 632 -24.43 -6.69 16.28
CA ALA A 632 -24.39 -7.44 15.03
C ALA A 632 -23.32 -6.86 14.10
N VAL A 633 -22.61 -7.71 13.37
CA VAL A 633 -21.47 -7.33 12.52
C VAL A 633 -21.61 -8.03 11.17
N THR A 634 -21.38 -7.34 10.05
CA THR A 634 -21.26 -8.01 8.75
C THR A 634 -19.90 -8.68 8.56
N ARG A 635 -19.90 -9.79 7.84
CA ARG A 635 -18.73 -10.43 7.23
C ARG A 635 -18.96 -10.53 5.72
N ALA A 636 -18.05 -9.98 4.93
CA ALA A 636 -18.10 -9.93 3.47
C ALA A 636 -16.67 -9.94 2.89
N SER A 637 -16.51 -10.27 1.61
CA SER A 637 -15.24 -10.07 0.89
C SER A 637 -15.07 -8.62 0.41
N ASN A 638 -16.18 -7.90 0.23
CA ASN A 638 -16.20 -6.50 -0.14
C ASN A 638 -16.00 -5.62 1.11
N GLY A 639 -14.83 -4.98 1.24
CA GLY A 639 -14.50 -4.12 2.39
C GLY A 639 -15.42 -2.90 2.62
N ILE A 640 -16.33 -2.58 1.69
CA ILE A 640 -17.39 -1.58 1.93
C ILE A 640 -18.53 -2.18 2.76
N LEU A 641 -18.84 -3.47 2.57
CA LEU A 641 -19.87 -4.21 3.28
C LEU A 641 -19.34 -5.03 4.46
N ASP A 642 -18.04 -5.31 4.51
CA ASP A 642 -17.42 -6.03 5.62
C ASP A 642 -17.32 -5.14 6.88
N SER A 643 -17.32 -5.77 8.05
CA SER A 643 -17.09 -5.13 9.35
C SER A 643 -18.00 -3.92 9.64
N LEU A 644 -19.25 -3.95 9.14
CA LEU A 644 -20.30 -3.01 9.51
C LEU A 644 -20.89 -3.40 10.86
N GLU A 645 -20.65 -2.57 11.86
CA GLU A 645 -21.19 -2.76 13.21
C GLU A 645 -22.57 -2.12 13.39
N PHE A 646 -23.51 -2.91 13.88
CA PHE A 646 -24.86 -2.52 14.28
C PHE A 646 -25.00 -2.72 15.80
N PRO A 647 -24.71 -1.70 16.63
CA PRO A 647 -24.84 -1.83 18.07
C PRO A 647 -26.33 -1.87 18.44
N ILE A 648 -26.75 -3.01 18.97
CA ILE A 648 -28.12 -3.21 19.43
C ILE A 648 -28.27 -2.64 20.84
N GLY A 649 -27.31 -2.99 21.72
CA GLY A 649 -27.32 -2.63 23.14
C GLY A 649 -28.10 -3.64 23.97
N LYS A 650 -28.81 -3.16 24.98
CA LYS A 650 -29.79 -3.93 25.74
C LYS A 650 -31.02 -4.25 24.88
N LEU A 651 -31.56 -5.47 25.01
CA LEU A 651 -32.81 -5.90 24.37
C LEU A 651 -33.66 -6.67 25.37
N VAL A 652 -34.83 -6.13 25.72
CA VAL A 652 -35.70 -6.66 26.79
C VAL A 652 -36.35 -7.97 26.35
N SER A 653 -36.74 -8.80 27.32
CA SER A 653 -37.62 -9.96 27.12
C SER A 653 -38.83 -9.65 26.23
N GLU A 654 -39.13 -10.50 25.25
CA GLU A 654 -40.20 -10.37 24.23
C GLU A 654 -40.15 -9.16 23.29
N GLU A 655 -39.11 -8.31 23.38
CA GLU A 655 -38.97 -7.11 22.57
C GLU A 655 -38.34 -7.39 21.19
N ASN A 656 -38.65 -6.53 20.22
CA ASN A 656 -37.97 -6.47 18.94
C ASN A 656 -37.33 -5.09 18.69
N THR A 657 -36.22 -5.08 17.98
CA THR A 657 -35.50 -3.86 17.63
C THR A 657 -34.91 -3.98 16.22
N SER A 658 -34.52 -2.85 15.65
CA SER A 658 -33.78 -2.84 14.39
C SER A 658 -32.77 -1.70 14.35
N ARG A 659 -31.66 -1.96 13.67
CA ARG A 659 -30.62 -0.97 13.35
C ARG A 659 -30.44 -0.92 11.85
N THR A 660 -30.19 0.27 11.34
CA THR A 660 -30.07 0.54 9.91
C THR A 660 -28.79 1.32 9.68
N ILE A 661 -28.01 0.91 8.69
CA ILE A 661 -26.82 1.63 8.23
C ILE A 661 -26.98 1.84 6.75
N ASP A 662 -26.91 3.11 6.35
CA ASP A 662 -26.76 3.46 4.96
C ASP A 662 -25.27 3.35 4.58
N VAL A 663 -25.01 2.88 3.37
CA VAL A 663 -23.69 2.53 2.87
C VAL A 663 -23.53 3.19 1.52
N LYS A 664 -22.58 4.10 1.40
CA LYS A 664 -22.32 4.77 0.13
C LYS A 664 -21.59 3.80 -0.80
N ILE A 665 -22.31 3.34 -1.81
CA ILE A 665 -21.80 2.47 -2.85
C ILE A 665 -21.18 3.34 -3.95
N PRO A 666 -19.86 3.23 -4.23
CA PRO A 666 -19.20 3.95 -5.31
C PRO A 666 -20.03 3.88 -6.60
N ALA A 667 -20.14 4.99 -7.31
CA ALA A 667 -20.90 5.02 -8.56
C ALA A 667 -20.21 4.22 -9.70
N GLY A 668 -19.00 3.71 -9.44
CA GLY A 668 -18.25 2.76 -10.27
C GLY A 668 -18.14 1.34 -9.73
N MET A 669 -18.91 1.02 -8.69
CA MET A 669 -19.13 -0.39 -8.38
C MET A 669 -19.77 -1.04 -9.61
N MET A 670 -19.07 -2.03 -10.14
CA MET A 670 -19.52 -2.81 -11.28
C MET A 670 -20.70 -3.69 -10.90
N GLU A 671 -21.27 -4.37 -11.89
CA GLU A 671 -22.13 -5.50 -11.60
C GLU A 671 -21.34 -6.53 -10.76
N GLU A 672 -21.84 -6.78 -9.55
CA GLU A 672 -21.17 -7.56 -8.51
C GLU A 672 -22.21 -8.37 -7.73
N GLN A 673 -21.90 -9.64 -7.49
CA GLN A 673 -22.66 -10.52 -6.60
C GLN A 673 -21.80 -10.81 -5.37
N GLU A 674 -22.29 -10.46 -4.18
CA GLU A 674 -21.52 -10.47 -2.94
C GLU A 674 -22.21 -11.27 -1.82
N PRO A 675 -21.57 -12.31 -1.28
CA PRO A 675 -22.07 -13.00 -0.09
C PRO A 675 -21.83 -12.17 1.16
N VAL A 676 -22.90 -11.87 1.91
CA VAL A 676 -22.83 -11.12 3.17
C VAL A 676 -23.43 -11.97 4.30
N GLU A 677 -22.67 -12.16 5.38
CA GLU A 677 -23.11 -12.83 6.60
C GLU A 677 -23.24 -11.83 7.76
N ILE A 678 -24.39 -11.76 8.41
CA ILE A 678 -24.53 -11.03 9.67
C ILE A 678 -24.22 -11.98 10.82
N LEU A 679 -23.23 -11.63 11.63
CA LEU A 679 -22.83 -12.29 12.88
C LEU A 679 -23.46 -11.53 14.06
N LEU A 680 -23.88 -12.22 15.12
CA LEU A 680 -24.38 -11.59 16.36
C LEU A 680 -23.50 -12.01 17.54
N PHE A 681 -23.08 -11.06 18.37
CA PHE A 681 -22.21 -11.25 19.54
C PHE A 681 -22.83 -10.68 20.81
N ASP A 682 -22.38 -11.19 21.97
CA ASP A 682 -22.63 -10.62 23.30
C ASP A 682 -21.46 -9.77 23.83
N HIS A 683 -21.59 -9.28 25.07
CA HIS A 683 -20.56 -8.50 25.77
C HIS A 683 -19.22 -9.23 25.99
N ASN A 684 -19.18 -10.56 25.85
CA ASN A 684 -17.96 -11.36 25.93
C ASN A 684 -17.40 -11.68 24.53
N LEU A 685 -17.94 -11.06 23.48
CA LEU A 685 -17.65 -11.32 22.08
C LEU A 685 -17.90 -12.77 21.65
N LYS A 686 -18.79 -13.48 22.36
CA LYS A 686 -19.19 -14.84 21.99
C LYS A 686 -20.18 -14.78 20.83
N LYS A 687 -19.87 -15.43 19.70
CA LYS A 687 -20.81 -15.59 18.57
C LYS A 687 -22.05 -16.34 19.05
N LEU A 688 -23.21 -15.70 18.96
CA LEU A 688 -24.52 -16.25 19.32
C LEU A 688 -25.24 -16.84 18.10
N LYS A 689 -25.18 -16.16 16.95
CA LYS A 689 -25.93 -16.53 15.74
C LYS A 689 -25.27 -15.96 14.48
N SER A 690 -25.62 -16.50 13.31
CA SER A 690 -25.39 -15.78 12.05
C SER A 690 -26.41 -16.10 10.95
N VAL A 691 -26.52 -15.20 9.97
CA VAL A 691 -27.43 -15.31 8.81
C VAL A 691 -26.75 -14.75 7.55
N ARG A 692 -26.51 -15.61 6.55
CA ARG A 692 -25.91 -15.26 5.25
C ARG A 692 -26.95 -15.07 4.15
N ARG A 693 -26.75 -14.09 3.25
CA ARG A 693 -27.52 -13.91 2.00
C ARG A 693 -26.62 -13.34 0.90
N GLN A 694 -27.00 -13.56 -0.36
CA GLN A 694 -26.34 -12.97 -1.53
C GLN A 694 -26.93 -11.59 -1.85
N LEU A 695 -26.07 -10.58 -1.94
CA LEU A 695 -26.44 -9.22 -2.34
C LEU A 695 -26.04 -8.97 -3.79
N HIS A 696 -26.93 -8.34 -4.56
CA HIS A 696 -26.78 -8.15 -6.00
C HIS A 696 -26.67 -6.65 -6.32
N PHE A 697 -25.58 -6.25 -6.97
CA PHE A 697 -25.36 -4.89 -7.47
C PHE A 697 -25.53 -4.86 -8.99
N SER A 698 -26.40 -3.98 -9.49
CA SER A 698 -26.60 -3.76 -10.93
C SER A 698 -25.55 -2.78 -11.51
N PRO A 699 -25.15 -2.94 -12.79
CA PRO A 699 -24.17 -2.06 -13.43
C PRO A 699 -24.71 -0.63 -13.56
N LYS A 700 -23.94 0.37 -13.12
CA LYS A 700 -24.47 1.74 -12.96
C LYS A 700 -24.38 2.62 -14.21
N ARG A 701 -23.32 2.53 -15.04
CA ARG A 701 -23.13 3.41 -16.23
C ARG A 701 -22.30 2.76 -17.34
N ASN A 702 -22.91 2.61 -18.52
CA ASN A 702 -22.19 2.31 -19.77
C ASN A 702 -21.87 3.61 -20.50
N HIS A 703 -20.59 3.93 -20.63
CA HIS A 703 -20.14 5.17 -21.28
C HIS A 703 -20.02 5.01 -22.79
N SER A 704 -20.49 6.02 -23.51
CA SER A 704 -20.45 6.15 -24.96
C SER A 704 -20.09 7.59 -25.31
N PHE A 705 -19.02 7.78 -26.07
CA PHE A 705 -18.55 9.08 -26.52
C PHE A 705 -18.39 9.10 -28.05
N TRP A 706 -18.19 10.30 -28.56
CA TRP A 706 -17.67 10.53 -29.90
C TRP A 706 -16.53 11.53 -29.75
N LEU A 707 -15.36 11.23 -30.29
CA LEU A 707 -14.15 12.02 -30.12
C LEU A 707 -13.51 12.30 -31.48
N ARG A 708 -13.05 13.54 -31.64
CA ARG A 708 -12.22 13.97 -32.75
C ARG A 708 -11.04 14.75 -32.18
N MET A 709 -9.82 14.44 -32.61
CA MET A 709 -8.63 15.21 -32.25
C MET A 709 -8.00 15.83 -33.50
N LYS A 710 -7.19 16.88 -33.33
CA LYS A 710 -6.42 17.54 -34.38
C LYS A 710 -5.12 18.11 -33.80
N ILE A 711 -4.03 17.83 -34.50
CA ILE A 711 -2.69 18.35 -34.22
C ILE A 711 -2.57 19.81 -34.70
N PHE A 712 -1.84 20.61 -33.92
CA PHE A 712 -1.42 21.97 -34.23
C PHE A 712 0.03 22.18 -33.74
N ASP A 713 0.83 22.73 -34.63
CA ASP A 713 2.28 22.97 -34.58
C ASP A 713 2.63 24.42 -35.00
N ASN A 714 1.67 25.10 -35.63
CA ASN A 714 1.78 26.42 -36.25
C ASN A 714 1.61 27.64 -35.31
N GLY A 715 2.02 27.56 -34.04
CA GLY A 715 1.86 28.65 -33.06
C GLY A 715 0.52 28.66 -32.31
N ARG A 716 -0.50 27.95 -32.80
CA ARG A 716 -1.83 27.94 -32.20
C ARG A 716 -1.84 27.16 -30.87
N PHE A 717 -2.54 27.69 -29.86
CA PHE A 717 -2.60 27.11 -28.51
C PHE A 717 -1.24 26.94 -27.82
N GLY A 718 -0.23 27.72 -28.22
CA GLY A 718 1.13 27.66 -27.65
C GLY A 718 2.03 26.60 -28.27
N SER A 719 1.61 25.95 -29.37
CA SER A 719 2.48 25.07 -30.16
C SER A 719 3.64 25.84 -30.81
N ARG A 720 4.70 25.13 -31.18
CA ARG A 720 5.89 25.64 -31.87
C ARG A 720 6.49 24.53 -32.73
N GLY A 721 6.44 24.71 -34.04
CA GLY A 721 6.85 23.73 -35.05
C GLY A 721 6.78 24.33 -36.45
N ASN A 722 6.84 23.48 -37.47
CA ASN A 722 6.97 23.91 -38.87
C ASN A 722 5.63 24.28 -39.56
N GLY A 723 4.49 23.84 -39.03
CA GLY A 723 3.15 24.11 -39.57
C GLY A 723 2.59 23.06 -40.55
N ASP A 724 3.26 21.92 -40.73
CA ASP A 724 2.84 20.81 -41.60
C ASP A 724 1.73 19.93 -41.00
N GLY A 725 1.42 20.10 -39.70
CA GLY A 725 0.35 19.41 -39.00
C GLY A 725 0.67 17.96 -38.61
N ARG A 726 1.95 17.57 -38.65
CA ARG A 726 2.50 16.32 -38.11
C ARG A 726 3.15 16.60 -36.75
N VAL A 727 3.71 15.57 -36.14
CA VAL A 727 4.63 15.74 -35.00
C VAL A 727 6.03 15.49 -35.52
N GLN A 728 6.96 16.40 -35.27
CA GLN A 728 8.39 16.21 -35.51
C GLN A 728 9.19 16.31 -34.20
N THR A 729 10.40 15.77 -34.18
CA THR A 729 11.27 15.80 -32.99
C THR A 729 11.72 17.23 -32.67
N GLY A 730 11.72 17.58 -31.39
CA GLY A 730 12.03 18.94 -30.91
C GLY A 730 10.84 19.92 -30.89
N GLU A 731 9.74 19.61 -31.58
CA GLU A 731 8.56 20.49 -31.65
C GLU A 731 7.70 20.47 -30.38
N THR A 732 6.99 21.57 -30.13
CA THR A 732 5.92 21.66 -29.14
C THR A 732 4.57 21.56 -29.86
N ILE A 733 3.80 20.52 -29.58
CA ILE A 733 2.54 20.19 -30.24
C ILE A 733 1.36 20.49 -29.32
N ALA A 734 0.37 21.20 -29.85
CA ALA A 734 -0.96 21.30 -29.27
C ALA A 734 -1.91 20.31 -29.94
N LEU A 735 -2.54 19.46 -29.15
CA LEU A 735 -3.50 18.46 -29.61
C LEU A 735 -4.90 18.87 -29.16
N ALA A 736 -5.60 19.62 -30.02
CA ALA A 736 -6.97 20.04 -29.76
C ALA A 736 -7.93 18.86 -29.97
N PHE A 737 -8.97 18.77 -29.16
CA PHE A 737 -10.01 17.77 -29.30
C PHE A 737 -11.42 18.35 -29.18
N LYS A 738 -12.39 17.56 -29.64
CA LYS A 738 -13.82 17.77 -29.48
C LYS A 738 -14.44 16.45 -29.06
N ILE A 739 -15.07 16.43 -27.89
CA ILE A 739 -15.79 15.27 -27.37
C ILE A 739 -17.28 15.56 -27.30
N GLU A 740 -18.10 14.56 -27.61
CA GLU A 740 -19.55 14.55 -27.41
C GLU A 740 -19.93 13.34 -26.55
N ASN A 741 -20.75 13.55 -25.52
CA ASN A 741 -21.35 12.43 -24.79
C ASN A 741 -22.49 11.82 -25.62
N LYS A 742 -22.40 10.52 -25.91
CA LYS A 742 -23.41 9.71 -26.60
C LYS A 742 -24.06 8.68 -25.66
N SER A 743 -23.78 8.76 -24.36
CA SER A 743 -24.40 7.96 -23.29
C SER A 743 -25.82 8.47 -22.99
N LYS A 744 -26.64 7.62 -22.35
CA LYS A 744 -27.99 8.00 -21.90
C LYS A 744 -27.99 8.94 -20.67
N SER A 745 -26.86 9.05 -19.97
CA SER A 745 -26.70 9.78 -18.71
C SER A 745 -25.63 10.87 -18.80
N THR A 746 -25.76 11.89 -17.95
CA THR A 746 -24.76 12.96 -17.79
C THR A 746 -23.49 12.40 -17.14
N VAL A 747 -22.34 12.73 -17.71
CA VAL A 747 -21.03 12.48 -17.10
C VAL A 747 -20.63 13.73 -16.29
N PRO A 748 -20.65 13.68 -14.95
CA PRO A 748 -20.49 14.87 -14.12
C PRO A 748 -19.05 15.40 -14.13
N GLU A 749 -18.05 14.52 -14.13
CA GLU A 749 -16.63 14.86 -14.12
C GLU A 749 -15.82 13.83 -14.91
N LEU A 750 -15.46 14.16 -16.15
CA LEU A 750 -14.61 13.33 -17.02
C LEU A 750 -13.18 13.86 -17.00
N LEU A 751 -12.27 13.15 -16.34
CA LEU A 751 -10.84 13.44 -16.33
C LEU A 751 -10.18 12.77 -17.53
N LEU A 752 -9.57 13.57 -18.40
CA LEU A 752 -8.73 13.09 -19.49
C LEU A 752 -7.25 13.26 -19.10
N LYS A 753 -6.45 12.20 -19.25
CA LYS A 753 -5.01 12.21 -19.01
C LYS A 753 -4.29 11.74 -20.28
N LEU A 754 -3.37 12.57 -20.76
CA LEU A 754 -2.40 12.20 -21.77
C LEU A 754 -1.12 11.68 -21.08
N ARG A 755 -0.59 10.55 -21.54
CA ARG A 755 0.71 10.00 -21.09
C ARG A 755 1.54 9.54 -22.28
N GLY A 756 2.85 9.73 -22.22
CA GLY A 756 3.81 9.05 -23.08
C GLY A 756 3.88 7.57 -22.69
N THR A 757 3.74 6.67 -23.66
CA THR A 757 3.86 5.23 -23.43
C THR A 757 5.13 4.64 -24.06
N GLU A 758 5.72 5.35 -25.02
CA GLU A 758 6.92 4.98 -25.79
C GLU A 758 7.50 6.27 -26.43
N GLY A 759 8.82 6.45 -26.45
CA GLY A 759 9.46 7.67 -26.99
C GLY A 759 9.63 8.81 -25.97
N ALA A 760 10.44 9.81 -26.32
CA ALA A 760 10.85 10.87 -25.40
C ALA A 760 9.98 12.14 -25.58
N PHE A 761 9.17 12.45 -24.58
CA PHE A 761 8.34 13.66 -24.53
C PHE A 761 8.41 14.33 -23.16
N ARG A 762 8.17 15.64 -23.16
CA ARG A 762 7.80 16.41 -21.97
C ARG A 762 6.34 16.85 -22.12
N ILE A 763 5.45 16.39 -21.25
CA ILE A 763 4.02 16.74 -21.35
C ILE A 763 3.80 18.07 -20.63
N ASN A 764 3.46 19.12 -21.40
CA ASN A 764 3.31 20.49 -20.87
C ASN A 764 1.89 20.80 -20.39
N ARG A 765 0.88 20.05 -20.84
CA ARG A 765 -0.53 20.12 -20.38
C ARG A 765 -1.17 18.76 -20.63
N GLY A 766 -1.06 17.87 -19.65
CA GLY A 766 -1.43 16.46 -19.77
C GLY A 766 -2.75 16.04 -19.13
N LYS A 767 -3.27 16.80 -18.16
CA LYS A 767 -4.48 16.44 -17.40
C LYS A 767 -5.55 17.51 -17.59
N LEU A 768 -6.77 17.10 -17.91
CA LEU A 768 -7.90 18.00 -18.22
C LEU A 768 -9.19 17.46 -17.60
N LEU A 769 -9.92 18.30 -16.87
CA LEU A 769 -11.18 17.91 -16.22
C LEU A 769 -12.38 18.57 -16.91
N LEU A 770 -13.22 17.76 -17.55
CA LEU A 770 -14.47 18.21 -18.16
C LEU A 770 -15.63 18.01 -17.20
N LYS A 771 -16.34 19.08 -16.87
CA LYS A 771 -17.48 19.06 -15.94
C LYS A 771 -18.82 19.11 -16.67
N ASN A 772 -19.81 18.39 -16.14
CA ASN A 772 -21.21 18.34 -16.55
C ASN A 772 -21.42 18.15 -18.07
N LEU A 773 -20.90 17.04 -18.59
CA LEU A 773 -21.07 16.63 -19.98
C LEU A 773 -22.38 15.83 -20.13
N GLU A 774 -23.50 16.54 -20.26
CA GLU A 774 -24.85 15.99 -20.50
C GLU A 774 -24.93 15.19 -21.83
N PRO A 775 -25.94 14.31 -22.00
CA PRO A 775 -26.19 13.63 -23.28
C PRO A 775 -26.24 14.61 -24.47
N HIS A 776 -25.57 14.25 -25.56
CA HIS A 776 -25.38 15.05 -26.79
C HIS A 776 -24.61 16.38 -26.64
N LYS A 777 -24.18 16.75 -25.43
CA LYS A 777 -23.37 17.94 -25.18
C LYS A 777 -21.98 17.77 -25.76
N LYS A 778 -21.48 18.85 -26.38
CA LYS A 778 -20.16 18.91 -27.03
C LYS A 778 -19.25 19.83 -26.23
N GLN A 779 -18.05 19.37 -25.89
CA GLN A 779 -16.98 20.18 -25.30
C GLN A 779 -15.71 20.08 -26.14
N LYS A 780 -14.83 21.07 -26.00
CA LYS A 780 -13.56 21.19 -26.73
C LYS A 780 -12.48 21.70 -25.79
N ASP A 781 -11.29 21.13 -25.87
CA ASP A 781 -10.09 21.66 -25.21
C ASP A 781 -8.83 21.17 -25.97
N TYR A 782 -7.63 21.28 -25.41
CA TYR A 782 -6.38 20.83 -26.02
C TYR A 782 -5.34 20.33 -25.01
N PHE A 783 -4.58 19.30 -25.37
CA PHE A 783 -3.34 18.93 -24.68
C PHE A 783 -2.16 19.70 -25.27
N LEU A 784 -1.06 19.81 -24.53
CA LEU A 784 0.19 20.40 -24.98
C LEU A 784 1.35 19.48 -24.57
N PHE A 785 2.26 19.16 -25.48
CA PHE A 785 3.46 18.38 -25.18
C PHE A 785 4.61 18.74 -26.11
N LYS A 786 5.85 18.54 -25.68
CA LYS A 786 7.05 18.70 -26.48
C LYS A 786 7.67 17.35 -26.80
N SER A 787 7.97 17.09 -28.07
CA SER A 787 8.83 15.97 -28.48
C SER A 787 10.29 16.33 -28.26
N LEU A 788 11.08 15.42 -27.70
CA LEU A 788 12.51 15.62 -27.43
C LEU A 788 13.35 15.12 -28.62
N MET A 789 14.58 15.61 -28.77
CA MET A 789 15.37 15.39 -29.99
C MET A 789 15.98 13.97 -30.10
N ASP A 790 16.18 13.26 -28.99
CA ASP A 790 17.08 12.10 -28.94
C ASP A 790 16.42 10.71 -29.13
N SER A 791 15.09 10.59 -29.30
CA SER A 791 14.43 9.27 -29.28
C SER A 791 14.44 8.49 -30.61
N GLY A 792 14.86 9.07 -31.73
CA GLY A 792 14.89 8.45 -33.06
C GLY A 792 13.51 8.02 -33.63
N THR A 793 12.48 8.04 -32.81
CA THR A 793 11.09 7.65 -33.08
C THR A 793 10.16 8.66 -32.42
N LEU A 794 9.06 8.97 -33.11
CA LEU A 794 8.05 9.92 -32.64
C LEU A 794 7.15 9.39 -31.52
N GLY A 795 7.33 8.13 -31.12
CA GLY A 795 6.71 7.54 -29.94
C GLY A 795 5.20 7.34 -30.01
N LYS A 796 4.64 6.96 -28.85
CA LYS A 796 3.23 6.67 -28.64
C LYS A 796 2.71 7.34 -27.39
N ILE A 797 1.43 7.68 -27.43
CA ILE A 797 0.74 8.32 -26.33
C ILE A 797 -0.59 7.60 -26.05
N SER A 798 -0.94 7.54 -24.77
CA SER A 798 -2.26 7.10 -24.31
C SER A 798 -3.10 8.29 -23.88
N LEU A 799 -4.36 8.28 -24.29
CA LEU A 799 -5.42 9.11 -23.72
C LEU A 799 -6.27 8.23 -22.81
N GLU A 800 -6.11 8.40 -21.50
CA GLU A 800 -6.97 7.79 -20.47
C GLU A 800 -8.13 8.74 -20.16
N MET A 801 -9.37 8.27 -20.22
CA MET A 801 -10.58 9.02 -19.89
C MET A 801 -11.32 8.33 -18.74
N VAL A 802 -11.54 9.03 -17.63
CA VAL A 802 -12.10 8.48 -16.38
C VAL A 802 -13.27 9.34 -15.93
N ASP A 803 -14.48 8.77 -15.76
CA ASP A 803 -15.52 9.43 -14.96
C ASP A 803 -15.12 9.29 -13.48
N ILE A 804 -14.53 10.36 -12.93
CA ILE A 804 -13.93 10.32 -11.58
C ILE A 804 -14.97 10.26 -10.47
N LYS A 805 -16.25 10.56 -10.77
CA LYS A 805 -17.35 10.33 -9.83
C LYS A 805 -17.91 8.93 -9.99
N ALA A 806 -18.03 8.44 -11.22
CA ALA A 806 -18.52 7.10 -11.51
C ALA A 806 -17.47 6.00 -11.41
N GLY A 807 -16.27 6.23 -10.86
CA GLY A 807 -15.32 5.21 -10.39
C GLY A 807 -14.93 4.08 -11.37
N THR A 808 -15.30 4.19 -12.64
CA THR A 808 -15.10 3.15 -13.65
C THR A 808 -13.62 3.04 -14.01
N PRO A 809 -13.11 1.86 -14.37
CA PRO A 809 -11.82 1.70 -15.02
C PRO A 809 -11.68 2.72 -16.16
N GLY A 810 -10.51 3.35 -16.23
CA GLY A 810 -10.24 4.36 -17.24
C GLY A 810 -10.34 3.78 -18.64
N ILE A 811 -11.07 4.47 -19.50
CA ILE A 811 -11.09 4.20 -20.94
C ILE A 811 -9.71 4.61 -21.50
N VAL A 812 -8.90 3.67 -21.96
CA VAL A 812 -7.56 3.96 -22.48
C VAL A 812 -7.52 3.81 -24.00
N TYR A 813 -7.35 4.93 -24.69
CA TYR A 813 -7.05 4.95 -26.12
C TYR A 813 -5.54 5.04 -26.34
N LEU A 814 -4.96 4.12 -27.11
CA LEU A 814 -3.54 4.10 -27.46
C LEU A 814 -3.36 4.49 -28.94
N TRP A 815 -2.50 5.46 -29.24
CA TRP A 815 -2.18 5.79 -30.63
C TRP A 815 -0.73 6.17 -30.90
N ASN A 816 -0.39 6.09 -32.18
CA ASN A 816 0.93 6.37 -32.72
C ASN A 816 0.93 7.78 -33.33
N LEU A 817 1.86 8.64 -32.90
CA LEU A 817 1.96 10.03 -33.35
C LEU A 817 2.31 10.20 -34.83
N ASN A 818 2.83 9.15 -35.49
CA ASN A 818 3.04 9.14 -36.93
C ASN A 818 1.72 9.19 -37.74
N ASN A 819 0.59 8.81 -37.13
CA ASN A 819 -0.72 8.72 -37.79
C ASN A 819 -1.70 9.74 -37.22
N MET A 820 -2.51 10.35 -38.09
CA MET A 820 -3.57 11.28 -37.67
C MET A 820 -4.64 10.55 -36.85
N PHE A 821 -4.99 11.09 -35.69
CA PHE A 821 -6.08 10.59 -34.86
C PHE A 821 -7.42 10.68 -35.62
N PRO A 822 -8.12 9.58 -35.91
CA PRO A 822 -9.36 9.59 -36.67
C PRO A 822 -10.54 10.10 -35.84
N GLU A 823 -11.58 10.59 -36.51
CA GLU A 823 -12.88 10.84 -35.86
C GLU A 823 -13.53 9.48 -35.52
N GLN A 824 -13.82 9.23 -34.24
CA GLN A 824 -14.14 7.89 -33.75
C GLN A 824 -15.32 7.89 -32.77
N LYS A 825 -16.23 6.92 -32.93
CA LYS A 825 -17.23 6.56 -31.92
C LYS A 825 -16.55 5.64 -30.90
N LEU A 826 -16.81 5.89 -29.63
CA LEU A 826 -16.08 5.39 -28.49
C LEU A 826 -17.08 4.71 -27.56
N VAL A 827 -17.21 3.38 -27.62
CA VAL A 827 -18.25 2.64 -26.91
C VAL A 827 -17.61 1.67 -25.92
N THR A 828 -18.07 1.70 -24.68
CA THR A 828 -17.72 0.68 -23.68
C THR A 828 -18.48 -0.61 -24.02
N PRO A 829 -17.80 -1.77 -24.18
CA PRO A 829 -18.48 -3.05 -24.33
C PRO A 829 -19.38 -3.35 -23.12
N GLU A 830 -20.40 -4.19 -23.29
CA GLU A 830 -21.32 -4.55 -22.22
C GLU A 830 -21.33 -6.06 -22.04
N LEU A 831 -21.09 -6.52 -20.80
CA LEU A 831 -21.10 -7.93 -20.42
C LEU A 831 -22.55 -8.33 -20.06
N LEU A 832 -23.10 -9.29 -20.82
CA LEU A 832 -24.50 -9.72 -20.74
C LEU A 832 -24.58 -11.19 -20.33
N GLY A 833 -25.60 -11.54 -19.53
CA GLY A 833 -25.96 -12.92 -19.23
C GLY A 833 -24.84 -13.75 -18.57
N VAL A 834 -23.96 -13.13 -17.80
CA VAL A 834 -22.82 -13.83 -17.20
C VAL A 834 -23.26 -14.68 -16.02
N SER A 835 -22.92 -15.97 -16.03
CA SER A 835 -23.40 -16.96 -15.06
C SER A 835 -22.35 -18.01 -14.68
N TRP A 836 -22.46 -18.52 -13.45
CA TRP A 836 -21.85 -19.78 -13.03
C TRP A 836 -22.77 -20.96 -13.32
N GLN A 837 -22.21 -22.03 -13.87
CA GLN A 837 -22.88 -23.32 -14.00
C GLN A 837 -21.98 -24.46 -13.49
N ASP A 838 -22.60 -25.51 -12.96
CA ASP A 838 -21.93 -26.81 -12.80
C ASP A 838 -21.76 -27.52 -14.15
N LYS A 839 -21.21 -28.75 -14.13
CA LYS A 839 -20.97 -29.53 -15.36
C LYS A 839 -22.24 -30.09 -16.00
N ASP A 840 -23.35 -30.09 -15.27
CA ASP A 840 -24.67 -30.53 -15.73
C ASP A 840 -25.54 -29.35 -16.21
N GLY A 841 -25.04 -28.11 -16.09
CA GLY A 841 -25.68 -26.88 -16.54
C GLY A 841 -26.53 -26.17 -15.49
N ASN A 842 -26.56 -26.64 -14.24
CA ASN A 842 -27.33 -26.01 -13.17
C ASN A 842 -26.64 -24.72 -12.70
N TYR A 843 -27.42 -23.67 -12.43
CA TYR A 843 -26.91 -22.40 -11.92
C TYR A 843 -26.35 -22.53 -10.49
N VAL A 844 -25.24 -21.84 -10.22
CA VAL A 844 -24.60 -21.78 -8.89
C VAL A 844 -24.52 -20.32 -8.44
N GLU A 845 -25.25 -19.93 -7.38
CA GLU A 845 -25.42 -18.51 -7.04
C GLU A 845 -24.29 -17.89 -6.22
N SER A 846 -23.80 -18.60 -5.19
CA SER A 846 -22.99 -17.98 -4.13
C SER A 846 -22.02 -18.93 -3.41
N GLU A 847 -22.37 -20.21 -3.30
CA GLU A 847 -21.61 -21.22 -2.56
C GLU A 847 -21.64 -22.57 -3.28
N THR A 848 -20.53 -23.31 -3.26
CA THR A 848 -20.42 -24.62 -3.89
C THR A 848 -19.45 -25.55 -3.16
N ASP A 849 -19.63 -26.85 -3.34
CA ASP A 849 -18.67 -27.89 -2.93
C ASP A 849 -17.80 -28.36 -4.12
N LEU A 850 -18.10 -27.86 -5.33
CA LEU A 850 -17.40 -28.24 -6.56
C LEU A 850 -16.02 -27.58 -6.68
N SER A 851 -15.05 -28.33 -7.20
CA SER A 851 -13.68 -27.86 -7.45
C SER A 851 -13.54 -27.04 -8.74
N SER A 852 -14.52 -27.09 -9.64
CA SER A 852 -14.54 -26.33 -10.90
C SER A 852 -15.97 -25.97 -11.28
N LEU A 853 -16.13 -24.83 -11.95
CA LEU A 853 -17.39 -24.36 -12.52
C LEU A 853 -17.19 -23.86 -13.94
N ILE A 854 -18.25 -23.89 -14.74
CA ILE A 854 -18.31 -23.27 -16.04
C ILE A 854 -18.73 -21.81 -15.86
N LEU A 855 -17.87 -20.90 -16.28
CA LEU A 855 -18.20 -19.49 -16.48
C LEU A 855 -18.57 -19.26 -17.94
N GLN A 856 -19.71 -18.65 -18.18
CA GLN A 856 -20.12 -18.24 -19.53
C GLN A 856 -20.76 -16.85 -19.53
N GLY A 857 -20.80 -16.23 -20.69
CA GLY A 857 -21.52 -14.97 -20.92
C GLY A 857 -21.36 -14.45 -22.34
N ASN A 858 -21.98 -13.30 -22.61
CA ASN A 858 -21.96 -12.63 -23.90
C ASN A 858 -21.38 -11.21 -23.77
N VAL A 859 -20.85 -10.66 -24.85
CA VAL A 859 -20.45 -9.24 -24.94
C VAL A 859 -21.18 -8.56 -26.09
N SER A 860 -21.86 -7.46 -25.82
CA SER A 860 -22.55 -6.69 -26.86
C SER A 860 -21.58 -5.98 -27.83
N ASN A 861 -22.07 -5.59 -29.00
CA ASN A 861 -21.32 -4.86 -30.04
C ASN A 861 -20.11 -5.64 -30.61
N VAL A 862 -20.30 -6.91 -31.00
CA VAL A 862 -19.30 -7.79 -31.66
C VAL A 862 -18.29 -7.06 -32.54
N ASN A 863 -18.75 -6.19 -33.44
CA ASN A 863 -17.90 -5.52 -34.42
C ASN A 863 -16.83 -4.58 -33.83
N ASP A 864 -17.06 -4.03 -32.62
CA ASP A 864 -16.05 -3.25 -31.89
C ASP A 864 -15.35 -4.07 -30.79
N VAL A 865 -15.89 -5.22 -30.36
CA VAL A 865 -15.18 -6.11 -29.41
C VAL A 865 -13.89 -6.64 -30.04
N ARG A 866 -12.78 -6.48 -29.30
CA ARG A 866 -11.45 -6.96 -29.65
C ARG A 866 -11.13 -8.26 -28.94
N ASP A 867 -11.24 -8.29 -27.62
CA ASP A 867 -10.92 -9.46 -26.79
C ASP A 867 -11.73 -9.49 -25.48
N VAL A 868 -11.80 -10.67 -24.89
CA VAL A 868 -12.33 -10.95 -23.55
C VAL A 868 -11.27 -11.71 -22.77
N TYR A 869 -11.08 -11.37 -21.50
CA TYR A 869 -10.17 -12.11 -20.61
C TYR A 869 -10.72 -12.17 -19.18
N VAL A 870 -10.39 -13.25 -18.49
CA VAL A 870 -10.87 -13.53 -17.12
C VAL A 870 -9.69 -13.75 -16.19
N TYR A 871 -9.74 -13.12 -15.03
CA TYR A 871 -8.88 -13.41 -13.90
C TYR A 871 -9.66 -14.16 -12.81
N LEU A 872 -9.03 -15.14 -12.19
CA LEU A 872 -9.42 -15.76 -10.92
C LEU A 872 -8.33 -15.40 -9.91
N ASN A 873 -8.68 -14.80 -8.77
CA ASN A 873 -7.72 -14.49 -7.69
C ASN A 873 -6.44 -13.81 -8.21
N ASN A 874 -6.62 -12.84 -9.13
CA ASN A 874 -5.58 -12.10 -9.88
C ASN A 874 -4.73 -12.89 -10.89
N LYS A 875 -4.95 -14.20 -11.07
CA LYS A 875 -4.31 -15.03 -12.11
C LYS A 875 -5.19 -15.08 -13.37
N LYS A 876 -4.61 -14.83 -14.56
CA LYS A 876 -5.38 -14.85 -15.82
C LYS A 876 -5.66 -16.30 -16.22
N VAL A 877 -6.93 -16.70 -16.22
CA VAL A 877 -7.37 -18.06 -16.54
C VAL A 877 -7.95 -18.20 -17.94
N PHE A 878 -8.39 -17.10 -18.56
CA PHE A 878 -8.96 -17.10 -19.91
C PHE A 878 -8.55 -15.85 -20.69
N TYR A 879 -8.38 -16.03 -22.01
CA TYR A 879 -8.27 -14.97 -22.99
C TYR A 879 -8.83 -15.47 -24.32
N SER A 880 -9.68 -14.67 -24.97
CA SER A 880 -10.19 -14.93 -26.31
C SER A 880 -10.17 -13.66 -27.15
N LEU A 881 -9.59 -13.76 -28.35
CA LEU A 881 -9.55 -12.68 -29.33
C LEU A 881 -10.72 -12.85 -30.31
N ASN A 882 -11.52 -11.81 -30.49
CA ASN A 882 -12.62 -11.81 -31.45
C ASN A 882 -12.11 -11.74 -32.90
N ARG A 883 -12.17 -12.87 -33.61
CA ARG A 883 -11.67 -13.02 -34.99
C ARG A 883 -12.71 -12.72 -36.07
N ASN A 884 -14.01 -12.65 -35.76
CA ASN A 884 -15.09 -12.58 -36.76
C ASN A 884 -15.29 -11.18 -37.39
N SER A 885 -14.32 -10.27 -37.26
CA SER A 885 -14.43 -8.92 -37.82
C SER A 885 -14.32 -8.91 -39.34
N GLY A 886 -15.46 -8.72 -40.01
CA GLY A 886 -15.53 -8.52 -41.47
C GLY A 886 -16.70 -9.25 -42.13
N GLN A 887 -17.28 -10.26 -41.48
CA GLN A 887 -18.52 -10.88 -41.93
C GLN A 887 -19.72 -10.13 -41.31
N GLN A 888 -20.74 -9.85 -42.12
CA GLN A 888 -22.05 -9.40 -41.63
C GLN A 888 -22.81 -10.59 -41.02
N ASP A 889 -22.28 -11.11 -39.92
CA ASP A 889 -22.92 -12.19 -39.20
C ASP A 889 -24.12 -11.62 -38.41
N LYS A 890 -25.21 -12.38 -38.31
CA LYS A 890 -26.47 -11.89 -37.72
C LYS A 890 -26.44 -11.83 -36.18
N ASN A 891 -25.41 -12.40 -35.55
CA ASN A 891 -25.23 -12.34 -34.10
C ASN A 891 -24.64 -10.99 -33.66
N THR A 892 -25.37 -10.28 -32.81
CA THR A 892 -24.98 -8.99 -32.21
C THR A 892 -24.00 -9.13 -31.03
N GLU A 893 -23.75 -10.36 -30.58
CA GLU A 893 -23.09 -10.69 -29.31
C GLU A 893 -21.91 -11.67 -29.47
N PHE A 894 -20.81 -11.39 -28.75
CA PHE A 894 -19.61 -12.22 -28.71
C PHE A 894 -19.69 -13.14 -27.50
N HIS A 895 -19.94 -14.42 -27.73
CA HIS A 895 -20.05 -15.42 -26.68
C HIS A 895 -18.67 -15.86 -26.17
N PHE A 896 -18.56 -16.08 -24.86
CA PHE A 896 -17.39 -16.70 -24.24
C PHE A 896 -17.82 -17.74 -23.18
N GLN A 897 -17.01 -18.79 -23.06
CA GLN A 897 -17.19 -19.86 -22.09
C GLN A 897 -15.80 -20.36 -21.65
N THR A 898 -15.63 -20.65 -20.36
CA THR A 898 -14.39 -21.20 -19.79
C THR A 898 -14.69 -22.02 -18.53
N GLU A 899 -13.97 -23.11 -18.32
CA GLU A 899 -13.92 -23.78 -17.02
C GLU A 899 -12.98 -23.00 -16.09
N VAL A 900 -13.40 -22.80 -14.84
CA VAL A 900 -12.64 -22.11 -13.79
C VAL A 900 -12.47 -23.07 -12.62
N ASN A 901 -11.22 -23.44 -12.32
CA ASN A 901 -10.88 -24.25 -11.16
C ASN A 901 -10.85 -23.36 -9.92
N LEU A 902 -11.67 -23.66 -8.91
CA LEU A 902 -11.83 -22.83 -7.71
C LEU A 902 -10.85 -23.25 -6.61
N ASP A 903 -10.18 -22.26 -6.00
CA ASP A 903 -9.45 -22.44 -4.75
C ASP A 903 -10.43 -22.69 -3.59
N THR A 904 -9.99 -23.25 -2.46
CA THR A 904 -10.86 -23.37 -1.27
C THR A 904 -11.10 -22.00 -0.62
N GLY A 905 -12.32 -21.74 -0.16
CA GLY A 905 -12.73 -20.45 0.40
C GLY A 905 -13.22 -19.44 -0.64
N ASN A 906 -12.90 -18.17 -0.45
CA ASN A 906 -13.38 -17.07 -1.30
C ASN A 906 -12.64 -17.04 -2.65
N ASN A 907 -13.39 -17.09 -3.75
CA ASN A 907 -12.87 -16.93 -5.10
C ASN A 907 -13.41 -15.64 -5.71
N GLN A 908 -12.53 -14.72 -6.10
CA GLN A 908 -12.88 -13.52 -6.84
C GLN A 908 -12.55 -13.70 -8.32
N ILE A 909 -13.57 -13.58 -9.16
CA ILE A 909 -13.43 -13.62 -10.61
C ILE A 909 -13.70 -12.23 -11.19
N SER A 910 -12.81 -11.77 -12.08
CA SER A 910 -12.88 -10.46 -12.72
C SER A 910 -12.80 -10.64 -14.23
N ILE A 911 -13.89 -10.29 -14.91
CA ILE A 911 -14.11 -10.52 -16.33
C ILE A 911 -13.98 -9.18 -17.02
N PHE A 912 -13.10 -9.11 -18.01
CA PHE A 912 -12.87 -7.91 -18.79
C PHE A 912 -13.23 -8.17 -20.25
N SER A 913 -13.85 -7.18 -20.88
CA SER A 913 -13.99 -7.17 -22.33
C SER A 913 -13.51 -5.83 -22.87
N ARG A 914 -12.70 -5.88 -23.93
CA ARG A 914 -11.98 -4.74 -24.48
C ARG A 914 -12.41 -4.51 -25.92
N SER A 915 -12.69 -3.25 -26.28
CA SER A 915 -12.96 -2.87 -27.66
C SER A 915 -11.69 -2.66 -28.48
N ARG A 916 -11.83 -2.63 -29.81
CA ARG A 916 -10.74 -2.33 -30.76
C ARG A 916 -10.23 -0.91 -30.59
N SER A 917 -11.11 -0.05 -30.10
CA SER A 917 -10.84 1.32 -29.67
C SER A 917 -10.14 1.40 -28.30
N GLY A 918 -9.89 0.28 -27.60
CA GLY A 918 -9.20 0.22 -26.29
C GLY A 918 -10.11 0.30 -25.06
N PHE A 919 -11.43 0.30 -25.24
CA PHE A 919 -12.41 0.54 -24.16
C PHE A 919 -12.63 -0.74 -23.38
N THR A 920 -12.38 -0.72 -22.07
CA THR A 920 -12.57 -1.89 -21.21
C THR A 920 -13.80 -1.73 -20.33
N SER A 921 -14.69 -2.72 -20.34
CA SER A 921 -15.60 -2.99 -19.22
C SER A 921 -15.04 -4.07 -18.32
N GLU A 922 -15.47 -4.06 -17.06
CA GLU A 922 -15.15 -5.06 -16.04
C GLU A 922 -16.45 -5.54 -15.37
N ARG A 923 -16.56 -6.83 -15.06
CA ARG A 923 -17.60 -7.40 -14.20
C ARG A 923 -16.93 -8.27 -13.14
N ARG A 924 -17.39 -8.19 -11.89
CA ARG A 924 -16.84 -8.99 -10.79
C ARG A 924 -17.87 -9.98 -10.28
N LEU A 925 -17.42 -11.19 -9.99
CA LEU A 925 -18.23 -12.23 -9.39
C LEU A 925 -17.44 -12.81 -8.21
N ARG A 926 -18.12 -13.11 -7.10
CA ARG A 926 -17.53 -13.86 -5.99
C ARG A 926 -18.32 -15.12 -5.72
N ILE A 927 -17.60 -16.20 -5.43
CA ILE A 927 -18.18 -17.49 -5.04
C ILE A 927 -17.34 -18.11 -3.92
N PHE A 928 -18.02 -18.69 -2.94
CA PHE A 928 -17.38 -19.42 -1.85
C PHE A 928 -17.34 -20.91 -2.18
N ARG A 929 -16.15 -21.51 -2.17
CA ARG A 929 -15.98 -22.97 -2.22
C ARG A 929 -15.78 -23.49 -0.80
N LYS A 930 -16.61 -24.44 -0.35
CA LYS A 930 -16.40 -25.08 0.97
C LYS A 930 -15.11 -25.90 1.00
N GLN A 931 -14.59 -26.14 2.22
CA GLN A 931 -13.43 -27.00 2.45
C GLN A 931 -13.78 -28.48 2.27
#